data_AF-A0A535DAH7-F1
#
_entry.id   AF-A0A535DAH7-F1
#
_cell.length_a   1.000
_cell.length_b   1.000
_cell.length_c   1.000
_cell.angle_alpha   90.00
_cell.angle_beta   90.00
_cell.angle_gamma   90.00
#
_symmetry.space_group_name_H-M   'P 1'
#
loop_
_entity.id
_entity.type
_entity.pdbx_description
1 polymer ?
#
loop_
_entity_poly.entity_id
_entity_poly.type
_entity_poly.pdbx_seq_one_letter_code
_entity_poly.pdbx_strand_id
1 'polypeptide(L)'
;VIGQGGLVAHEARADATVTTWAASAPAEGLTLAAGKFVVMMRMSDNTEIATYLYPEDAGLADEYLSAAAAYLEAFSRVLGPYPFPRFSIGENFFASGLGMPSYTLLGAGSIRRHYTQPYALGHEIVHSWIGNHVFNDNGGNWAEGLTTYLANYYWHELKGDLQKAREERRMMLLSYAVYVPPDQDYPLVQFKRKSDQRDNAIGYNKAAMVFHMLRREISDDRFFAALRTLVAEYGGRRIGWREVEALFSRVSSRDLRPFFARWIERAGAADVKAEADPDYHVFRRIPRPDLPAMLNLFATDSRRIVVVPDGGAAAGEPYRALAERVANQEGVVLRSAGEVGAAGKDLRDASVLLLGGPHAGPAFAWAARGLPPGVQLQPDGFRVAGKDYQGSGMALLLSFRNPDDPAHVVSVFYGLSPEAVKPVARLLFFYGWNSYLVFDNSAVIARGDEPPRPPVGAPVSAGTERHLRNIRHYFSFDGRSLIFQSTRDGRGCYQQYVMGLDGRDVRMVSTGRGTTTCGYFLPGDRRVLFSSTHAKGPECPPRPSAQGRYLWSLDDYDIYTATLRGEDLVPLTKTPGYDAEATIAPDGSRIVFTSVRDDDLEIYSMRLDGTDVKRLTAVAGYDGGPFFSPDSKRIVYRAHHPTDPAELARYRELLARNLVEPSKLEIFVMDADGGSQRQVTRNGAANFAPFFHPDGRRIIFSSNVTPSPTHPPAFHLYLINDDGTSLEQVTAEGGFNSFPMFSPDGSKLVWVSDRGANAKGEFNIFLADWVP
;
A
#
# COMPACT_ATOMS: atom_id res chain seq x y z
N VAL A 1 43.20 -12.64 -5.62
CA VAL A 1 42.89 -12.65 -4.17
C VAL A 1 41.97 -11.47 -3.89
N ILE A 2 40.98 -11.66 -3.02
CA ILE A 2 40.08 -10.65 -2.45
C ILE A 2 40.45 -10.55 -0.98
N GLY A 3 40.75 -9.34 -0.51
CA GLY A 3 41.05 -9.08 0.89
C GLY A 3 40.08 -8.05 1.47
N GLN A 4 40.08 -7.96 2.78
CA GLN A 4 39.36 -6.92 3.50
C GLN A 4 40.04 -5.54 3.33
N GLY A 5 39.23 -4.49 3.16
CA GLY A 5 39.66 -3.11 3.04
C GLY A 5 40.04 -2.69 1.62
N GLY A 6 40.97 -1.73 1.52
CA GLY A 6 41.43 -1.19 0.25
C GLY A 6 42.57 -2.01 -0.35
N LEU A 7 42.56 -2.21 -1.68
CA LEU A 7 43.69 -2.80 -2.40
C LEU A 7 44.81 -1.76 -2.53
N VAL A 8 45.97 -2.05 -1.93
CA VAL A 8 47.14 -1.15 -1.92
C VAL A 8 48.09 -1.46 -3.06
N ALA A 9 48.30 -2.75 -3.36
CA ALA A 9 49.22 -3.17 -4.42
C ALA A 9 48.76 -4.48 -5.05
N HIS A 10 49.03 -4.62 -6.35
CA HIS A 10 48.84 -5.85 -7.13
C HIS A 10 50.10 -6.09 -7.97
N GLU A 11 50.73 -7.24 -7.79
CA GLU A 11 51.93 -7.65 -8.50
C GLU A 11 51.70 -9.01 -9.16
N ALA A 12 51.75 -9.05 -10.49
CA ALA A 12 51.73 -10.30 -11.25
C ALA A 12 53.17 -10.78 -11.45
N ARG A 13 53.51 -11.94 -10.88
CA ARG A 13 54.78 -12.64 -11.05
C ARG A 13 54.59 -13.82 -12.00
N ALA A 14 55.70 -14.39 -12.47
CA ALA A 14 55.67 -15.51 -13.41
C ALA A 14 54.96 -16.77 -12.84
N ASP A 15 55.00 -16.95 -11.52
CA ASP A 15 54.48 -18.13 -10.80
C ASP A 15 53.35 -17.79 -9.80
N ALA A 16 53.10 -16.52 -9.51
CA ALA A 16 52.14 -16.10 -8.49
C ALA A 16 51.55 -14.71 -8.74
N THR A 17 50.39 -14.43 -8.13
CA THR A 17 49.85 -13.07 -8.00
C THR A 17 49.89 -12.67 -6.53
N VAL A 18 50.56 -11.56 -6.23
CA VAL A 18 50.67 -11.01 -4.88
C VAL A 18 49.82 -9.75 -4.80
N THR A 19 48.93 -9.68 -3.80
CA THR A 19 48.12 -8.49 -3.55
C THR A 19 48.30 -8.03 -2.10
N THR A 20 48.47 -6.73 -1.89
CA THR A 20 48.55 -6.12 -0.55
C THR A 20 47.26 -5.35 -0.27
N TRP A 21 46.70 -5.53 0.92
CA TRP A 21 45.42 -4.95 1.33
C TRP A 21 45.58 -4.19 2.65
N ALA A 22 44.88 -3.06 2.78
CA ALA A 22 44.83 -2.26 4.00
C ALA A 22 43.40 -2.23 4.56
N ALA A 23 43.21 -2.91 5.69
CA ALA A 23 41.98 -2.86 6.47
C ALA A 23 42.10 -1.76 7.54
N SER A 24 41.50 -0.60 7.28
CA SER A 24 41.52 0.56 8.20
C SER A 24 40.34 0.58 9.19
N ALA A 25 39.26 -0.17 8.91
CA ALA A 25 38.07 -0.23 9.75
C ALA A 25 38.12 -1.44 10.73
N PRO A 26 37.57 -1.30 11.96
CA PRO A 26 37.43 -2.42 12.88
C PRO A 26 36.61 -3.57 12.28
N ALA A 27 37.02 -4.81 12.55
CA ALA A 27 36.33 -6.02 12.10
C ALA A 27 36.47 -7.16 13.12
N GLU A 28 35.58 -8.15 13.06
CA GLU A 28 35.61 -9.31 13.94
C GLU A 28 36.82 -10.23 13.71
N GLY A 29 37.41 -10.17 12.52
CA GLY A 29 38.59 -10.91 12.12
C GLY A 29 39.05 -10.49 10.73
N LEU A 30 40.21 -10.99 10.30
CA LEU A 30 40.71 -10.79 8.94
C LEU A 30 40.16 -11.89 8.02
N THR A 31 39.47 -11.48 6.96
CA THR A 31 38.92 -12.40 5.96
C THR A 31 39.62 -12.22 4.61
N LEU A 32 39.83 -13.32 3.90
CA LEU A 32 40.35 -13.33 2.53
C LEU A 32 39.71 -14.45 1.72
N ALA A 33 39.62 -14.25 0.41
CA ALA A 33 39.24 -15.27 -0.56
C ALA A 33 40.24 -15.30 -1.72
N ALA A 34 40.54 -16.48 -2.25
CA ALA A 34 41.46 -16.62 -3.38
C ALA A 34 40.91 -17.62 -4.39
N GLY A 35 41.06 -17.28 -5.66
CA GLY A 35 40.57 -18.05 -6.80
C GLY A 35 41.12 -17.46 -8.09
N LYS A 36 40.90 -18.18 -9.20
CA LYS A 36 41.25 -17.73 -10.55
C LYS A 36 40.10 -16.89 -11.08
N PHE A 37 40.08 -15.61 -10.72
CA PHE A 37 38.99 -14.70 -11.06
C PHE A 37 39.33 -13.83 -12.26
N VAL A 38 38.32 -13.53 -13.06
CA VAL A 38 38.28 -12.33 -13.90
C VAL A 38 37.77 -11.20 -13.02
N VAL A 39 38.54 -10.11 -12.97
CA VAL A 39 38.26 -8.98 -12.08
C VAL A 39 37.83 -7.78 -12.90
N MET A 40 36.70 -7.20 -12.54
CA MET A 40 36.21 -5.93 -13.10
C MET A 40 35.99 -4.96 -11.95
N MET A 41 36.42 -3.71 -12.12
CA MET A 41 36.34 -2.66 -11.11
C MET A 41 35.70 -1.40 -11.69
N ARG A 42 34.96 -0.67 -10.85
CA ARG A 42 34.31 0.60 -11.19
C ARG A 42 34.24 1.49 -9.96
N MET A 43 34.20 2.81 -10.14
CA MET A 43 33.87 3.74 -9.06
C MET A 43 32.36 3.96 -8.96
N SER A 44 31.83 3.95 -7.74
CA SER A 44 30.49 4.39 -7.37
C SER A 44 30.63 5.52 -6.36
N ASP A 45 30.47 6.76 -6.82
CA ASP A 45 30.88 7.97 -6.09
C ASP A 45 32.34 7.86 -5.60
N ASN A 46 32.54 7.85 -4.28
CA ASN A 46 33.86 7.73 -3.63
C ASN A 46 34.20 6.29 -3.23
N THR A 47 33.35 5.31 -3.55
CA THR A 47 33.55 3.90 -3.19
C THR A 47 33.93 3.10 -4.43
N GLU A 48 35.01 2.35 -4.35
CA GLU A 48 35.35 1.41 -5.40
C GLU A 48 34.50 0.14 -5.28
N ILE A 49 33.91 -0.30 -6.37
CA ILE A 49 33.16 -1.56 -6.46
C ILE A 49 33.88 -2.53 -7.40
N ALA A 50 33.92 -3.80 -7.04
CA ALA A 50 34.63 -4.81 -7.82
C ALA A 50 33.89 -6.15 -7.85
N THR A 51 33.95 -6.85 -8.98
CA THR A 51 33.52 -8.25 -9.10
C THR A 51 34.72 -9.14 -9.31
N TYR A 52 34.73 -10.29 -8.64
CA TYR A 52 35.71 -11.35 -8.77
C TYR A 52 34.97 -12.63 -9.14
N LEU A 53 34.75 -12.84 -10.44
CA LEU A 53 33.95 -13.96 -10.96
C LEU A 53 34.86 -14.98 -11.65
N TYR A 54 34.45 -16.24 -11.70
CA TYR A 54 35.17 -17.23 -12.50
C TYR A 54 35.05 -16.90 -14.00
N PRO A 55 36.01 -17.33 -14.84
CA PRO A 55 36.02 -16.99 -16.26
C PRO A 55 34.72 -17.31 -17.01
N GLU A 56 34.06 -18.40 -16.64
CA GLU A 56 32.78 -18.81 -17.22
C GLU A 56 31.61 -17.85 -16.93
N ASP A 57 31.66 -17.12 -15.82
CA ASP A 57 30.56 -16.27 -15.33
C ASP A 57 30.92 -14.76 -15.39
N ALA A 58 32.14 -14.43 -15.85
CA ALA A 58 32.67 -13.07 -15.94
C ALA A 58 31.82 -12.11 -16.78
N GLY A 59 31.01 -12.64 -17.71
CA GLY A 59 30.07 -11.85 -18.51
C GLY A 59 28.97 -11.16 -17.70
N LEU A 60 28.74 -11.57 -16.44
CA LEU A 60 27.74 -10.98 -15.55
C LEU A 60 28.28 -9.79 -14.73
N ALA A 61 29.56 -9.46 -14.84
CA ALA A 61 30.21 -8.44 -14.02
C ALA A 61 29.49 -7.09 -14.03
N ASP A 62 29.11 -6.58 -15.21
CA ASP A 62 28.46 -5.26 -15.35
C ASP A 62 27.09 -5.21 -14.67
N GLU A 63 26.33 -6.30 -14.68
CA GLU A 63 25.03 -6.39 -14.00
C GLU A 63 25.19 -6.25 -12.49
N TYR A 64 26.10 -7.03 -11.91
CA TYR A 64 26.38 -7.00 -10.47
C TYR A 64 26.98 -5.66 -10.02
N LEU A 65 27.89 -5.07 -10.80
CA LEU A 65 28.45 -3.75 -10.51
C LEU A 65 27.38 -2.66 -10.57
N SER A 66 26.48 -2.71 -11.56
CA SER A 66 25.40 -1.73 -11.69
C SER A 66 24.39 -1.84 -10.54
N ALA A 67 24.03 -3.07 -10.15
CA ALA A 67 23.18 -3.31 -8.99
C ALA A 67 23.85 -2.81 -7.69
N ALA A 68 25.13 -3.11 -7.48
CA ALA A 68 25.87 -2.68 -6.30
C ALA A 68 25.93 -1.16 -6.19
N ALA A 69 26.22 -0.45 -7.29
CA ALA A 69 26.22 1.01 -7.32
C ALA A 69 24.86 1.59 -6.91
N ALA A 70 23.76 1.05 -7.45
CA ALA A 70 22.41 1.52 -7.13
C ALA A 70 22.03 1.32 -5.65
N TYR A 71 22.44 0.20 -5.04
CA TYR A 71 22.22 -0.04 -3.61
C TYR A 71 23.10 0.86 -2.74
N LEU A 72 24.38 1.01 -3.07
CA LEU A 72 25.31 1.87 -2.33
C LEU A 72 24.84 3.34 -2.34
N GLU A 73 24.44 3.86 -3.50
CA GLU A 73 23.90 5.22 -3.62
C GLU A 73 22.65 5.40 -2.75
N ALA A 74 21.69 4.48 -2.86
CA ALA A 74 20.43 4.56 -2.14
C ALA A 74 20.63 4.47 -0.62
N PHE A 75 21.36 3.47 -0.15
CA PHE A 75 21.54 3.24 1.29
C PHE A 75 22.52 4.22 1.92
N SER A 76 23.45 4.82 1.17
CA SER A 76 24.29 5.91 1.70
C SER A 76 23.46 7.13 2.10
N ARG A 77 22.33 7.40 1.42
CA ARG A 77 21.39 8.47 1.80
C ARG A 77 20.60 8.13 3.06
N VAL A 78 20.31 6.85 3.27
CA VAL A 78 19.49 6.35 4.39
C VAL A 78 20.33 6.20 5.66
N LEU A 79 21.53 5.63 5.54
CA LEU A 79 22.38 5.17 6.64
C LEU A 79 23.60 6.07 6.88
N GLY A 80 23.92 6.96 5.94
CA GLY A 80 25.14 7.76 5.95
C GLY A 80 26.24 7.16 5.05
N PRO A 81 27.42 7.80 4.98
CA PRO A 81 28.50 7.39 4.09
C PRO A 81 28.86 5.90 4.22
N TYR A 82 29.24 5.28 3.11
CA TYR A 82 29.69 3.89 3.12
C TYR A 82 30.96 3.74 3.99
N PRO A 83 31.01 2.76 4.93
CA PRO A 83 32.05 2.72 5.96
C PRO A 83 33.40 2.14 5.52
N PHE A 84 33.49 1.58 4.31
CA PHE A 84 34.70 0.93 3.81
C PHE A 84 35.19 1.60 2.52
N PRO A 85 36.49 1.52 2.17
CA PRO A 85 37.01 2.12 0.94
C PRO A 85 36.54 1.40 -0.33
N ARG A 86 36.07 0.16 -0.22
CA ARG A 86 35.71 -0.71 -1.33
C ARG A 86 34.57 -1.65 -0.95
N PHE A 87 33.75 -2.04 -1.91
CA PHE A 87 32.82 -3.17 -1.82
C PHE A 87 33.07 -4.17 -2.95
N SER A 88 33.43 -5.42 -2.63
CA SER A 88 33.67 -6.47 -3.63
C SER A 88 32.60 -7.57 -3.62
N ILE A 89 32.32 -8.14 -4.79
CA ILE A 89 31.43 -9.29 -4.97
C ILE A 89 32.30 -10.44 -5.47
N GLY A 90 32.54 -11.43 -4.61
CA GLY A 90 33.34 -12.61 -4.93
C GLY A 90 32.48 -13.81 -5.21
N GLU A 91 32.74 -14.49 -6.32
CA GLU A 91 32.13 -15.79 -6.59
C GLU A 91 32.86 -16.90 -5.82
N ASN A 92 32.11 -17.90 -5.33
CA ASN A 92 32.69 -19.10 -4.75
C ASN A 92 31.98 -20.40 -5.18
N PHE A 93 32.58 -21.53 -4.82
CA PHE A 93 32.17 -22.87 -5.30
C PHE A 93 31.07 -23.54 -4.45
N PHE A 94 30.62 -22.93 -3.35
CA PHE A 94 29.63 -23.50 -2.44
C PHE A 94 28.42 -22.59 -2.30
N ALA A 95 27.24 -23.16 -2.02
CA ALA A 95 26.03 -22.36 -1.84
C ALA A 95 26.20 -21.42 -0.65
N SER A 96 26.25 -20.11 -0.91
CA SER A 96 26.43 -19.10 0.13
C SER A 96 25.96 -17.72 -0.33
N GLY A 97 25.59 -16.91 0.65
CA GLY A 97 25.51 -15.45 0.63
C GLY A 97 26.09 -14.99 1.95
N LEU A 98 27.37 -14.60 1.95
CA LEU A 98 28.12 -14.27 3.16
C LEU A 98 28.66 -12.85 3.06
N GLY A 99 28.06 -11.92 3.78
CA GLY A 99 28.56 -10.56 3.95
C GLY A 99 29.75 -10.50 4.91
N MET A 100 30.83 -9.87 4.46
CA MET A 100 32.03 -9.58 5.24
C MET A 100 32.32 -8.08 5.18
N PRO A 101 33.14 -7.53 6.09
CA PRO A 101 33.62 -6.15 5.93
C PRO A 101 34.27 -5.99 4.55
N SER A 102 33.80 -4.99 3.79
CA SER A 102 34.22 -4.61 2.42
C SER A 102 33.99 -5.63 1.28
N TYR A 103 33.40 -6.81 1.50
CA TYR A 103 33.03 -7.71 0.40
C TYR A 103 31.97 -8.75 0.78
N THR A 104 31.28 -9.30 -0.22
CA THR A 104 30.38 -10.46 -0.05
C THR A 104 30.83 -11.63 -0.91
N LEU A 105 30.58 -12.85 -0.45
CA LEU A 105 30.74 -14.07 -1.24
C LEU A 105 29.38 -14.63 -1.67
N LEU A 106 29.22 -14.86 -2.96
CA LEU A 106 28.04 -15.46 -3.57
C LEU A 106 28.43 -16.77 -4.25
N GLY A 107 27.64 -17.82 -4.03
CA GLY A 107 27.83 -19.10 -4.73
C GLY A 107 27.65 -18.97 -6.24
N ALA A 108 28.41 -19.74 -7.03
CA ALA A 108 28.33 -19.76 -8.49
C ALA A 108 26.90 -19.99 -9.02
N GLY A 109 26.14 -20.84 -8.35
CA GLY A 109 24.73 -21.07 -8.68
C GLY A 109 23.83 -19.84 -8.47
N SER A 110 24.15 -18.98 -7.51
CA SER A 110 23.46 -17.70 -7.28
C SER A 110 23.87 -16.67 -8.32
N ILE A 111 25.18 -16.61 -8.64
CA ILE A 111 25.73 -15.72 -9.67
C ILE A 111 25.01 -15.95 -11.00
N ARG A 112 24.97 -17.21 -11.47
CA ARG A 112 24.29 -17.65 -12.70
C ARG A 112 22.78 -17.44 -12.73
N ARG A 113 22.15 -17.28 -11.55
CA ARG A 113 20.72 -16.98 -11.42
C ARG A 113 20.44 -15.48 -11.29
N HIS A 114 21.44 -14.63 -11.50
CA HIS A 114 21.27 -13.18 -11.47
C HIS A 114 20.73 -12.69 -10.12
N TYR A 115 21.33 -13.13 -9.01
CA TYR A 115 20.92 -12.78 -7.64
C TYR A 115 21.25 -11.33 -7.24
N THR A 116 20.84 -10.38 -8.08
CA THR A 116 21.00 -8.92 -7.91
C THR A 116 19.83 -8.27 -7.18
N GLN A 117 18.82 -9.05 -6.78
CA GLN A 117 17.59 -8.55 -6.15
C GLN A 117 17.83 -8.04 -4.71
N PRO A 118 16.91 -7.23 -4.16
CA PRO A 118 17.10 -6.59 -2.85
C PRO A 118 17.25 -7.58 -1.69
N TYR A 119 16.51 -8.70 -1.73
CA TYR A 119 16.58 -9.76 -0.72
C TYR A 119 17.86 -10.62 -0.78
N ALA A 120 18.71 -10.41 -1.79
CA ALA A 120 19.98 -11.10 -1.98
C ALA A 120 21.12 -10.08 -1.91
N LEU A 121 21.65 -9.61 -3.06
CA LEU A 121 22.76 -8.65 -3.08
C LEU A 121 22.49 -7.38 -2.27
N GLY A 122 21.27 -6.85 -2.32
CA GLY A 122 20.90 -5.66 -1.54
C GLY A 122 21.02 -5.89 -0.03
N HIS A 123 20.63 -7.07 0.45
CA HIS A 123 20.71 -7.49 1.84
C HIS A 123 22.17 -7.55 2.31
N GLU A 124 23.04 -8.18 1.53
CA GLU A 124 24.47 -8.26 1.81
C GLU A 124 25.15 -6.88 1.81
N ILE A 125 24.71 -5.96 0.94
CA ILE A 125 25.23 -4.59 0.90
C ILE A 125 24.83 -3.81 2.16
N VAL A 126 23.56 -3.89 2.59
CA VAL A 126 23.11 -3.23 3.83
C VAL A 126 23.90 -3.74 5.05
N HIS A 127 24.28 -5.02 5.05
CA HIS A 127 25.12 -5.58 6.10
C HIS A 127 26.48 -4.88 6.27
N SER A 128 26.96 -4.18 5.25
CA SER A 128 28.18 -3.35 5.36
C SER A 128 28.06 -2.30 6.46
N TRP A 129 26.89 -1.66 6.62
CA TRP A 129 26.64 -0.73 7.72
C TRP A 129 26.21 -1.46 9.00
N ILE A 130 25.30 -2.43 8.86
CA ILE A 130 24.63 -3.11 9.98
C ILE A 130 25.07 -4.57 10.04
N GLY A 131 25.93 -4.91 10.99
CA GLY A 131 26.52 -6.25 11.14
C GLY A 131 28.03 -6.28 10.86
N ASN A 132 28.51 -5.50 9.87
CA ASN A 132 29.95 -5.43 9.56
C ASN A 132 30.64 -4.13 10.00
N HIS A 133 29.88 -3.07 10.27
CA HIS A 133 30.40 -1.81 10.82
C HIS A 133 29.87 -1.52 12.22
N VAL A 134 28.54 -1.62 12.42
CA VAL A 134 27.93 -1.69 13.75
C VAL A 134 27.60 -3.15 14.04
N PHE A 135 28.30 -3.74 15.01
CA PHE A 135 28.21 -5.18 15.30
C PHE A 135 27.09 -5.47 16.29
N ASN A 136 26.44 -6.62 16.15
CA ASN A 136 25.55 -7.13 17.19
C ASN A 136 26.36 -7.70 18.36
N ASP A 137 25.78 -7.63 19.55
CA ASP A 137 26.30 -8.28 20.74
C ASP A 137 25.70 -9.70 20.93
N ASN A 138 25.99 -10.31 22.07
CA ASN A 138 25.42 -11.59 22.47
C ASN A 138 23.99 -11.46 23.04
N GLY A 139 23.39 -10.26 23.08
CA GLY A 139 22.06 -9.93 23.60
C GLY A 139 20.93 -10.06 22.59
N GLY A 140 21.22 -10.50 21.36
CA GLY A 140 20.23 -10.79 20.32
C GLY A 140 20.64 -10.19 18.97
N ASN A 141 20.43 -10.94 17.89
CA ASN A 141 20.84 -10.50 16.56
C ASN A 141 19.77 -9.57 15.93
N TRP A 142 19.80 -8.30 16.33
CA TRP A 142 18.94 -7.24 15.79
C TRP A 142 19.33 -6.81 14.38
N ALA A 143 20.60 -7.06 13.99
CA ALA A 143 21.16 -6.65 12.72
C ALA A 143 20.43 -7.32 11.55
N GLU A 144 20.19 -8.63 11.60
CA GLU A 144 19.41 -9.36 10.57
C GLU A 144 18.03 -8.73 10.34
N GLY A 145 17.31 -8.46 11.43
CA GLY A 145 15.97 -7.86 11.37
C GLY A 145 15.97 -6.47 10.73
N LEU A 146 16.94 -5.63 11.09
CA LEU A 146 17.06 -4.29 10.50
C LEU A 146 17.50 -4.34 9.03
N THR A 147 18.45 -5.21 8.70
CA THR A 147 18.89 -5.43 7.31
C THR A 147 17.73 -5.96 6.46
N THR A 148 16.96 -6.93 6.95
CA THR A 148 15.74 -7.41 6.28
C THR A 148 14.72 -6.28 6.10
N TYR A 149 14.50 -5.45 7.13
CA TYR A 149 13.59 -4.31 7.01
C TYR A 149 14.02 -3.34 5.91
N LEU A 150 15.31 -3.00 5.85
CA LEU A 150 15.84 -2.02 4.91
C LEU A 150 15.92 -2.56 3.47
N ALA A 151 16.50 -3.75 3.30
CA ALA A 151 16.76 -4.32 1.98
C ALA A 151 15.52 -5.00 1.39
N ASN A 152 14.81 -5.82 2.16
CA ASN A 152 13.73 -6.65 1.61
C ASN A 152 12.41 -5.88 1.55
N TYR A 153 12.13 -4.97 2.50
CA TYR A 153 10.91 -4.17 2.52
C TYR A 153 11.12 -2.73 2.04
N TYR A 154 11.96 -1.96 2.76
CA TYR A 154 12.00 -0.51 2.60
C TYR A 154 12.55 -0.09 1.25
N TRP A 155 13.41 -0.90 0.61
CA TRP A 155 13.82 -0.70 -0.77
C TRP A 155 12.64 -0.49 -1.72
N HIS A 156 11.59 -1.30 -1.61
CA HIS A 156 10.42 -1.19 -2.48
C HIS A 156 9.64 0.10 -2.18
N GLU A 157 9.50 0.46 -0.91
CA GLU A 157 8.90 1.75 -0.52
C GLU A 157 9.72 2.94 -1.05
N LEU A 158 11.05 2.88 -0.94
CA LEU A 158 11.99 3.89 -1.42
C LEU A 158 11.93 4.06 -2.94
N LYS A 159 11.67 2.99 -3.69
CA LYS A 159 11.49 3.01 -5.15
C LYS A 159 10.06 3.31 -5.60
N GLY A 160 9.14 3.58 -4.67
CA GLY A 160 7.74 3.89 -4.98
C GLY A 160 6.87 2.67 -5.31
N ASP A 161 7.38 1.45 -5.17
CA ASP A 161 6.64 0.21 -5.39
C ASP A 161 5.89 -0.20 -4.11
N LEU A 162 4.82 0.55 -3.81
CA LEU A 162 4.03 0.37 -2.59
C LEU A 162 3.29 -0.98 -2.56
N GLN A 163 2.95 -1.53 -3.73
CA GLN A 163 2.30 -2.84 -3.81
C GLN A 163 3.28 -3.93 -3.37
N LYS A 164 4.51 -3.92 -3.89
CA LYS A 164 5.52 -4.89 -3.48
C LYS A 164 5.92 -4.71 -2.03
N ALA A 165 6.08 -3.47 -1.55
CA ALA A 165 6.34 -3.19 -0.13
C ALA A 165 5.24 -3.75 0.78
N ARG A 166 3.96 -3.61 0.38
CA ARG A 166 2.83 -4.21 1.11
C ARG A 166 2.92 -5.74 1.12
N GLU A 167 3.23 -6.34 -0.02
CA GLU A 167 3.36 -7.80 -0.15
C GLU A 167 4.49 -8.33 0.73
N GLU A 168 5.64 -7.66 0.80
CA GLU A 168 6.76 -8.09 1.66
C GLU A 168 6.36 -8.15 3.14
N ARG A 169 5.68 -7.11 3.65
CA ARG A 169 5.18 -7.15 5.05
C ARG A 169 4.13 -8.23 5.25
N ARG A 170 3.24 -8.42 4.26
CA ARG A 170 2.25 -9.49 4.31
C ARG A 170 2.93 -10.85 4.41
N MET A 171 3.93 -11.10 3.58
CA MET A 171 4.71 -12.33 3.58
C MET A 171 5.45 -12.56 4.90
N MET A 172 5.97 -11.50 5.53
CA MET A 172 6.56 -11.59 6.88
C MET A 172 5.53 -12.08 7.92
N LEU A 173 4.30 -11.56 7.87
CA LEU A 173 3.21 -11.97 8.77
C LEU A 173 2.77 -13.42 8.51
N LEU A 174 2.55 -13.79 7.25
CA LEU A 174 2.16 -15.15 6.87
C LEU A 174 3.23 -16.16 7.28
N SER A 175 4.51 -15.85 7.05
CA SER A 175 5.63 -16.72 7.43
C SER A 175 5.64 -16.98 8.94
N TYR A 176 5.40 -15.96 9.76
CA TYR A 176 5.31 -16.16 11.20
C TYR A 176 4.10 -16.99 11.63
N ALA A 177 2.93 -16.72 11.03
CA ALA A 177 1.72 -17.48 11.33
C ALA A 177 1.85 -18.96 10.98
N VAL A 178 2.57 -19.28 9.90
CA VAL A 178 2.77 -20.65 9.41
C VAL A 178 3.87 -21.39 10.18
N TYR A 179 5.04 -20.77 10.39
CA TYR A 179 6.22 -21.48 10.90
C TYR A 179 6.44 -21.34 12.42
N VAL A 180 5.70 -20.48 13.11
CA VAL A 180 5.92 -20.23 14.55
C VAL A 180 4.64 -20.53 15.33
N PRO A 181 4.30 -21.81 15.57
CA PRO A 181 3.16 -22.15 16.41
C PRO A 181 3.38 -21.67 17.86
N PRO A 182 2.31 -21.39 18.64
CA PRO A 182 2.43 -20.74 19.95
C PRO A 182 3.34 -21.44 20.96
N ASP A 183 3.44 -22.77 20.90
CA ASP A 183 4.28 -23.61 21.75
C ASP A 183 5.77 -23.60 21.37
N GLN A 184 6.11 -23.08 20.18
CA GLN A 184 7.49 -23.03 19.67
C GLN A 184 8.00 -21.58 19.53
N ASP A 185 7.20 -20.58 19.90
CA ASP A 185 7.54 -19.17 19.84
C ASP A 185 8.56 -18.77 20.92
N TYR A 186 9.43 -17.81 20.63
CA TYR A 186 10.38 -17.28 21.60
C TYR A 186 10.67 -15.76 21.40
N PRO A 187 11.12 -15.04 22.45
CA PRO A 187 11.40 -13.60 22.37
C PRO A 187 12.57 -13.24 21.42
N LEU A 188 12.49 -12.10 20.74
CA LEU A 188 13.54 -11.65 19.81
C LEU A 188 14.92 -11.50 20.47
N VAL A 189 14.99 -11.15 21.75
CA VAL A 189 16.27 -11.09 22.50
C VAL A 189 17.04 -12.42 22.52
N GLN A 190 16.34 -13.55 22.31
CA GLN A 190 16.97 -14.87 22.29
C GLN A 190 17.48 -15.27 20.89
N PHE A 191 17.02 -14.62 19.82
CA PHE A 191 17.47 -14.94 18.46
C PHE A 191 18.97 -14.64 18.29
N LYS A 192 19.74 -15.62 17.79
CA LYS A 192 21.19 -15.48 17.52
C LYS A 192 21.52 -15.69 16.05
N ARG A 193 20.98 -16.77 15.47
CA ARG A 193 21.20 -17.17 14.10
C ARG A 193 20.02 -18.01 13.61
N LYS A 194 19.88 -18.11 12.29
CA LYS A 194 18.90 -18.98 11.65
C LYS A 194 19.41 -20.43 11.62
N SER A 195 18.62 -21.37 12.13
CA SER A 195 18.81 -22.81 11.91
C SER A 195 17.68 -23.45 11.10
N ASP A 196 16.48 -22.88 11.15
CA ASP A 196 15.29 -23.38 10.46
C ASP A 196 14.37 -22.21 10.00
N GLN A 197 13.16 -22.55 9.53
CA GLN A 197 12.16 -21.55 9.10
C GLN A 197 11.50 -20.81 10.26
N ARG A 198 11.46 -21.40 11.46
CA ARG A 198 10.93 -20.74 12.66
C ARG A 198 11.87 -19.61 13.07
N ASP A 199 13.17 -19.88 13.13
CA ASP A 199 14.18 -18.87 13.42
C ASP A 199 14.20 -17.77 12.34
N ASN A 200 13.97 -18.13 11.07
CA ASN A 200 13.80 -17.15 9.99
C ASN A 200 12.58 -16.25 10.24
N ALA A 201 11.43 -16.84 10.56
CA ALA A 201 10.20 -16.10 10.79
C ALA A 201 10.28 -15.20 12.04
N ILE A 202 11.05 -15.58 13.06
CA ILE A 202 11.27 -14.76 14.26
C ILE A 202 12.38 -13.72 14.00
N GLY A 203 13.60 -14.15 13.73
CA GLY A 203 14.78 -13.30 13.67
C GLY A 203 14.83 -12.31 12.51
N TYR A 204 14.18 -12.64 11.39
CA TYR A 204 14.15 -11.80 10.19
C TYR A 204 12.79 -11.12 10.05
N ASN A 205 11.73 -11.92 9.91
CA ASN A 205 10.41 -11.39 9.55
C ASN A 205 9.74 -10.62 10.71
N LYS A 206 9.66 -11.21 11.90
CA LYS A 206 9.13 -10.52 13.10
C LYS A 206 10.00 -9.32 13.46
N ALA A 207 11.32 -9.47 13.48
CA ALA A 207 12.23 -8.37 13.79
C ALA A 207 12.10 -7.19 12.80
N ALA A 208 12.00 -7.46 11.49
CA ALA A 208 11.76 -6.44 10.48
C ALA A 208 10.43 -5.71 10.69
N MET A 209 9.37 -6.45 11.02
CA MET A 209 8.07 -5.85 11.36
C MET A 209 8.11 -5.04 12.66
N VAL A 210 8.98 -5.37 13.62
CA VAL A 210 9.19 -4.55 14.81
C VAL A 210 9.87 -3.23 14.47
N PHE A 211 10.89 -3.22 13.61
CA PHE A 211 11.48 -1.97 13.11
C PHE A 211 10.47 -1.14 12.31
N HIS A 212 9.61 -1.80 11.54
CA HIS A 212 8.50 -1.14 10.86
C HIS A 212 7.54 -0.47 11.85
N MET A 213 7.08 -1.19 12.87
CA MET A 213 6.23 -0.64 13.93
C MET A 213 6.92 0.50 14.68
N LEU A 214 8.23 0.36 14.95
CA LEU A 214 9.02 1.39 15.62
C LEU A 214 9.07 2.67 14.78
N ARG A 215 9.30 2.57 13.46
CA ARG A 215 9.21 3.71 12.54
C ARG A 215 7.83 4.39 12.60
N ARG A 216 6.75 3.60 12.64
CA ARG A 216 5.38 4.13 12.78
C ARG A 216 5.13 4.79 14.14
N GLU A 217 5.74 4.27 15.19
CA GLU A 217 5.63 4.82 16.55
C GLU A 217 6.35 6.17 16.66
N ILE A 218 7.53 6.32 16.05
CA ILE A 218 8.36 7.53 16.25
C ILE A 218 8.39 8.51 15.09
N SER A 219 7.74 8.22 13.96
CA SER A 219 7.80 8.94 12.68
C SER A 219 9.03 8.61 11.81
N ASP A 220 8.89 8.87 10.51
CA ASP A 220 9.90 8.59 9.49
C ASP A 220 11.19 9.38 9.75
N ASP A 221 11.08 10.70 9.96
CA ASP A 221 12.24 11.58 10.13
C ASP A 221 13.11 11.16 11.31
N ARG A 222 12.47 10.85 12.44
CA ARG A 222 13.17 10.43 13.67
C ARG A 222 13.76 9.03 13.53
N PHE A 223 13.06 8.13 12.85
CA PHE A 223 13.57 6.78 12.58
C PHE A 223 14.83 6.82 11.72
N PHE A 224 14.82 7.52 10.58
CA PHE A 224 15.99 7.62 9.72
C PHE A 224 17.11 8.46 10.33
N ALA A 225 16.79 9.47 11.15
CA ALA A 225 17.78 10.17 11.95
C ALA A 225 18.47 9.21 12.96
N ALA A 226 17.70 8.33 13.61
CA ALA A 226 18.24 7.34 14.52
C ALA A 226 19.13 6.33 13.80
N LEU A 227 18.79 5.90 12.58
CA LEU A 227 19.63 5.01 11.77
C LEU A 227 20.97 5.65 11.37
N ARG A 228 20.96 6.91 10.92
CA ARG A 228 22.23 7.62 10.62
C ARG A 228 23.08 7.80 11.87
N THR A 229 22.43 8.12 12.99
CA THR A 229 23.11 8.28 14.30
C THR A 229 23.68 6.95 14.78
N LEU A 230 22.96 5.85 14.57
CA LEU A 230 23.40 4.49 14.91
C LEU A 230 24.73 4.17 14.23
N VAL A 231 24.79 4.36 12.91
CA VAL A 231 26.00 4.13 12.11
C VAL A 231 27.14 5.04 12.55
N ALA A 232 26.86 6.34 12.71
CA ALA A 232 27.90 7.32 13.03
C ALA A 232 28.49 7.16 14.45
N GLU A 233 27.67 6.89 15.47
CA GLU A 233 28.12 6.83 16.87
C GLU A 233 28.61 5.43 17.29
N TYR A 234 28.10 4.37 16.67
CA TYR A 234 28.39 2.99 17.07
C TYR A 234 29.25 2.22 16.07
N GLY A 235 29.78 2.89 15.04
CA GLY A 235 30.77 2.32 14.13
C GLY A 235 31.95 1.71 14.89
N GLY A 236 32.28 0.45 14.59
CA GLY A 236 33.33 -0.32 15.25
C GLY A 236 32.96 -0.90 16.62
N ARG A 237 31.72 -0.76 17.08
CA ARG A 237 31.27 -1.21 18.41
C ARG A 237 30.28 -2.36 18.30
N ARG A 238 30.25 -3.21 19.35
CA ARG A 238 29.21 -4.21 19.56
C ARG A 238 28.11 -3.62 20.44
N ILE A 239 26.86 -3.74 19.99
CA ILE A 239 25.70 -3.27 20.75
C ILE A 239 24.55 -4.27 20.72
N GLY A 240 23.71 -4.23 21.75
CA GLY A 240 22.50 -5.04 21.85
C GLY A 240 21.22 -4.21 21.74
N TRP A 241 20.10 -4.89 21.97
CA TRP A 241 18.78 -4.27 21.94
C TRP A 241 18.62 -3.10 22.93
N ARG A 242 19.37 -3.07 24.03
CA ARG A 242 19.31 -2.01 25.05
C ARG A 242 19.91 -0.70 24.55
N GLU A 243 21.05 -0.75 23.87
CA GLU A 243 21.65 0.42 23.24
C GLU A 243 20.81 0.92 22.07
N VAL A 244 20.21 0.00 21.28
CA VAL A 244 19.26 0.34 20.23
C VAL A 244 18.03 1.06 20.84
N GLU A 245 17.45 0.51 21.91
CA GLU A 245 16.34 1.14 22.65
C GLU A 245 16.71 2.54 23.14
N ALA A 246 17.87 2.69 23.79
CA ALA A 246 18.34 3.97 24.33
C ALA A 246 18.57 5.01 23.23
N LEU A 247 19.18 4.60 22.11
CA LEU A 247 19.42 5.47 20.96
C LEU A 247 18.09 5.97 20.36
N PHE A 248 17.17 5.05 20.04
CA PHE A 248 15.90 5.41 19.44
C PHE A 248 15.04 6.24 20.38
N SER A 249 15.08 5.98 21.68
CA SER A 249 14.38 6.79 22.70
C SER A 249 14.94 8.21 22.74
N ARG A 250 16.28 8.33 22.74
CA ARG A 250 16.98 9.62 22.75
C ARG A 250 16.68 10.44 21.50
N VAL A 251 16.82 9.86 20.32
CA VAL A 251 16.59 10.58 19.04
C VAL A 251 15.13 10.95 18.85
N SER A 252 14.20 10.10 19.30
CA SER A 252 12.76 10.39 19.19
C SER A 252 12.22 11.29 20.30
N SER A 253 13.00 11.53 21.38
CA SER A 253 12.54 12.19 22.61
C SER A 253 11.29 11.52 23.20
N ARG A 254 11.22 10.19 23.14
CA ARG A 254 10.11 9.37 23.69
C ARG A 254 10.68 8.24 24.54
N ASP A 255 9.96 7.89 25.61
CA ASP A 255 10.24 6.65 26.34
C ASP A 255 9.72 5.45 25.54
N LEU A 256 10.63 4.69 24.95
CA LEU A 256 10.29 3.49 24.18
C LEU A 256 10.40 2.21 24.99
N ARG A 257 10.68 2.29 26.30
CA ARG A 257 10.78 1.11 27.15
C ARG A 257 9.55 0.21 27.07
N PRO A 258 8.30 0.73 27.09
CA PRO A 258 7.11 -0.10 26.94
C PRO A 258 7.04 -0.82 25.59
N PHE A 259 7.56 -0.22 24.51
CA PHE A 259 7.58 -0.81 23.17
C PHE A 259 8.57 -1.97 23.10
N PHE A 260 9.82 -1.77 23.53
CA PHE A 260 10.85 -2.82 23.52
C PHE A 260 10.52 -3.95 24.49
N ALA A 261 10.02 -3.64 25.69
CA ALA A 261 9.54 -4.66 26.63
C ALA A 261 8.46 -5.55 26.02
N ARG A 262 7.57 -4.97 25.20
CA ARG A 262 6.46 -5.71 24.59
C ARG A 262 6.90 -6.54 23.40
N TRP A 263 7.68 -5.97 22.49
CA TRP A 263 7.92 -6.57 21.17
C TRP A 263 9.23 -7.32 21.06
N ILE A 264 10.21 -7.00 21.90
CA ILE A 264 11.55 -7.58 21.85
C ILE A 264 11.75 -8.64 22.95
N GLU A 265 11.26 -8.38 24.15
CA GLU A 265 11.48 -9.24 25.33
C GLU A 265 10.38 -10.28 25.56
N ARG A 266 9.26 -10.21 24.84
CA ARG A 266 8.17 -11.20 24.93
C ARG A 266 8.04 -12.01 23.65
N ALA A 267 7.74 -13.29 23.82
CA ALA A 267 7.30 -14.17 22.73
C ALA A 267 5.87 -13.80 22.31
N GLY A 268 5.46 -14.26 21.14
CA GLY A 268 4.10 -14.03 20.64
C GLY A 268 3.95 -12.83 19.72
N ALA A 269 2.73 -12.65 19.25
CA ALA A 269 2.27 -11.53 18.44
C ALA A 269 0.94 -11.02 19.02
N ALA A 270 0.51 -9.83 18.61
CA ALA A 270 -0.80 -9.34 19.05
C ALA A 270 -1.91 -10.25 18.51
N ASP A 271 -2.83 -10.66 19.40
CA ASP A 271 -4.12 -11.24 19.01
C ASP A 271 -5.10 -10.07 18.84
N VAL A 272 -5.40 -9.75 17.58
CA VAL A 272 -6.22 -8.59 17.22
C VAL A 272 -7.45 -9.09 16.49
N LYS A 273 -8.58 -9.13 17.20
CA LYS A 273 -9.91 -9.15 16.57
C LYS A 273 -10.21 -7.75 16.07
N ALA A 274 -9.94 -7.51 14.79
CA ALA A 274 -10.26 -6.25 14.13
C ALA A 274 -11.40 -6.49 13.15
N GLU A 275 -12.48 -5.72 13.27
CA GLU A 275 -13.31 -5.42 12.12
C GLU A 275 -12.71 -4.18 11.44
N ALA A 276 -11.73 -4.45 10.56
CA ALA A 276 -11.08 -3.60 9.54
C ALA A 276 -10.37 -2.28 9.96
N ASP A 277 -9.07 -2.37 10.28
CA ASP A 277 -8.03 -1.41 9.84
C ASP A 277 -6.96 -2.20 9.05
N PRO A 278 -6.91 -2.11 7.71
CA PRO A 278 -5.95 -2.84 6.89
C PRO A 278 -4.54 -2.20 6.82
N ASP A 279 -4.36 -0.98 7.33
CA ASP A 279 -3.13 -0.19 7.22
C ASP A 279 -2.43 0.05 8.57
N TYR A 280 -3.04 -0.39 9.67
CA TYR A 280 -2.34 -0.58 10.93
C TYR A 280 -1.40 -1.77 10.83
N HIS A 281 -0.14 -1.48 10.53
CA HIS A 281 0.91 -2.50 10.47
C HIS A 281 1.29 -2.97 11.87
N VAL A 282 0.48 -3.84 12.44
CA VAL A 282 0.80 -4.54 13.68
C VAL A 282 1.32 -5.92 13.33
N PHE A 283 2.40 -6.30 14.00
CA PHE A 283 2.83 -7.67 14.02
C PHE A 283 1.79 -8.52 14.77
N ARG A 284 0.91 -9.18 14.01
CA ARG A 284 -0.17 -10.00 14.54
C ARG A 284 -0.06 -11.44 14.06
N ARG A 285 -0.58 -12.36 14.87
CA ARG A 285 -0.79 -13.74 14.45
C ARG A 285 -2.06 -13.76 13.61
N ILE A 286 -1.96 -14.22 12.37
CA ILE A 286 -3.14 -14.47 11.54
C ILE A 286 -3.60 -15.89 11.85
N PRO A 287 -4.84 -16.10 12.33
CA PRO A 287 -5.36 -17.44 12.55
C PRO A 287 -5.27 -18.27 11.28
N ARG A 288 -4.90 -19.55 11.41
CA ARG A 288 -4.71 -20.45 10.27
C ARG A 288 -5.93 -20.52 9.32
N PRO A 289 -7.20 -20.49 9.80
CA PRO A 289 -8.37 -20.42 8.92
C PRO A 289 -8.49 -19.11 8.11
N ASP A 290 -7.92 -18.01 8.62
CA ASP A 290 -7.99 -16.68 8.01
C ASP A 290 -6.87 -16.44 6.97
N LEU A 291 -5.89 -17.35 6.89
CA LEU A 291 -4.88 -17.35 5.83
C LEU A 291 -5.57 -17.71 4.49
N PRO A 292 -5.16 -17.12 3.35
CA PRO A 292 -5.59 -17.61 2.05
C PRO A 292 -5.18 -19.07 1.86
N ALA A 293 -5.98 -19.82 1.10
CA ALA A 293 -5.63 -21.19 0.78
C ALA A 293 -4.36 -21.22 -0.08
N MET A 294 -3.34 -21.98 0.34
CA MET A 294 -2.04 -22.06 -0.33
C MET A 294 -1.36 -23.40 -0.03
N LEU A 295 -0.49 -23.88 -0.91
CA LEU A 295 0.19 -25.17 -0.78
C LEU A 295 1.03 -25.29 0.50
N ASN A 296 1.58 -24.19 1.03
CA ASN A 296 2.35 -24.24 2.28
C ASN A 296 1.49 -24.60 3.51
N LEU A 297 0.16 -24.42 3.44
CA LEU A 297 -0.74 -24.94 4.47
C LEU A 297 -0.78 -26.47 4.43
N PHE A 298 -0.71 -27.09 3.26
CA PHE A 298 -0.61 -28.55 3.15
C PHE A 298 0.67 -29.05 3.84
N ALA A 299 1.82 -28.44 3.56
CA ALA A 299 3.10 -28.89 4.11
C ALA A 299 3.13 -28.92 5.66
N THR A 300 2.42 -27.97 6.29
CA THR A 300 2.38 -27.80 7.75
C THR A 300 1.17 -28.44 8.44
N ASP A 301 0.31 -29.13 7.70
CA ASP A 301 -0.87 -29.79 8.26
C ASP A 301 -0.50 -31.11 8.97
N SER A 302 -1.21 -31.44 10.05
CA SER A 302 -1.03 -32.71 10.76
C SER A 302 -1.50 -33.92 9.93
N ARG A 303 -2.48 -33.74 9.05
CA ARG A 303 -3.03 -34.84 8.24
C ARG A 303 -2.98 -34.48 6.76
N ARG A 304 -2.09 -35.17 6.05
CA ARG A 304 -1.68 -34.84 4.67
C ARG A 304 -1.79 -36.07 3.77
N ILE A 305 -2.49 -35.92 2.65
CA ILE A 305 -2.69 -36.98 1.67
C ILE A 305 -2.29 -36.48 0.29
N VAL A 306 -1.52 -37.27 -0.45
CA VAL A 306 -1.23 -37.00 -1.86
C VAL A 306 -2.03 -37.99 -2.70
N VAL A 307 -2.77 -37.48 -3.67
CA VAL A 307 -3.61 -38.28 -4.57
C VAL A 307 -3.00 -38.24 -5.97
N VAL A 308 -2.75 -39.43 -6.51
CA VAL A 308 -2.05 -39.67 -7.78
C VAL A 308 -3.08 -40.07 -8.85
N PRO A 309 -2.95 -39.64 -10.11
CA PRO A 309 -3.94 -39.91 -11.15
C PRO A 309 -3.91 -41.38 -11.63
N ASP A 310 -5.06 -41.89 -12.09
CA ASP A 310 -5.23 -43.30 -12.51
C ASP A 310 -4.69 -43.62 -13.93
N GLY A 311 -4.45 -42.61 -14.76
CA GLY A 311 -4.13 -42.76 -16.20
C GLY A 311 -2.78 -43.41 -16.54
N GLY A 312 -2.71 -44.00 -17.74
CA GLY A 312 -1.64 -44.90 -18.23
C GLY A 312 -0.19 -44.39 -18.17
N ALA A 313 0.75 -45.35 -18.20
CA ALA A 313 2.14 -45.26 -17.73
C ALA A 313 2.99 -44.08 -18.25
N ALA A 314 2.72 -43.51 -19.43
CA ALA A 314 3.53 -42.45 -20.00
C ALA A 314 3.10 -41.03 -19.56
N ALA A 315 1.80 -40.76 -19.43
CA ALA A 315 1.30 -39.41 -19.11
C ALA A 315 1.28 -39.10 -17.61
N GLY A 316 1.22 -40.14 -16.77
CA GLY A 316 1.19 -40.02 -15.30
C GLY A 316 2.56 -40.09 -14.60
N GLU A 317 3.63 -40.46 -15.31
CA GLU A 317 4.97 -40.67 -14.71
C GLU A 317 5.51 -39.42 -13.97
N PRO A 318 5.42 -38.18 -14.52
CA PRO A 318 5.91 -37.01 -13.81
C PRO A 318 5.18 -36.73 -12.49
N TYR A 319 3.89 -37.08 -12.42
CA TYR A 319 3.10 -36.94 -11.20
C TYR A 319 3.43 -38.04 -10.16
N ARG A 320 3.70 -39.27 -10.59
CA ARG A 320 4.14 -40.35 -9.68
C ARG A 320 5.51 -40.03 -9.08
N ALA A 321 6.46 -39.62 -9.91
CA ALA A 321 7.80 -39.21 -9.45
C ALA A 321 7.76 -38.01 -8.50
N LEU A 322 6.78 -37.11 -8.67
CA LEU A 322 6.51 -36.04 -7.71
C LEU A 322 5.94 -36.60 -6.40
N ALA A 323 4.89 -37.42 -6.47
CA ALA A 323 4.21 -37.99 -5.31
C ALA A 323 5.16 -38.80 -4.42
N GLU A 324 5.98 -39.67 -5.00
CA GLU A 324 6.99 -40.46 -4.29
C GLU A 324 8.02 -39.57 -3.58
N ARG A 325 8.46 -38.49 -4.24
CA ARG A 325 9.39 -37.53 -3.64
C ARG A 325 8.77 -36.83 -2.43
N VAL A 326 7.52 -36.39 -2.56
CA VAL A 326 6.79 -35.74 -1.46
C VAL A 326 6.55 -36.73 -0.32
N ALA A 327 6.15 -37.97 -0.61
CA ALA A 327 6.01 -39.03 0.39
C ALA A 327 7.30 -39.27 1.18
N ASN A 328 8.44 -39.34 0.49
CA ASN A 328 9.75 -39.56 1.11
C ASN A 328 10.26 -38.36 1.91
N GLN A 329 10.00 -37.13 1.47
CA GLN A 329 10.47 -35.92 2.14
C GLN A 329 9.59 -35.50 3.31
N GLU A 330 8.27 -35.66 3.17
CA GLU A 330 7.28 -35.10 4.10
C GLU A 330 6.57 -36.18 4.94
N GLY A 331 6.77 -37.47 4.66
CA GLY A 331 6.13 -38.57 5.40
C GLY A 331 4.61 -38.63 5.18
N VAL A 332 4.15 -38.40 3.95
CA VAL A 332 2.72 -38.29 3.60
C VAL A 332 2.14 -39.56 2.98
N VAL A 333 0.83 -39.73 3.13
CA VAL A 333 0.11 -40.92 2.66
C VAL A 333 -0.24 -40.78 1.18
N LEU A 334 0.10 -41.78 0.36
CA LEU A 334 -0.29 -41.85 -1.06
C LEU A 334 -1.62 -42.60 -1.25
N ARG A 335 -2.45 -42.13 -2.18
CA ARG A 335 -3.68 -42.77 -2.66
C ARG A 335 -3.81 -42.63 -4.18
N SER A 336 -4.43 -43.60 -4.85
CA SER A 336 -4.83 -43.43 -6.26
C SER A 336 -6.17 -42.71 -6.38
N ALA A 337 -6.38 -41.94 -7.45
CA ALA A 337 -7.62 -41.21 -7.69
C ALA A 337 -8.84 -42.14 -7.78
N GLY A 338 -8.64 -43.39 -8.22
CA GLY A 338 -9.67 -44.41 -8.37
C GLY A 338 -10.04 -45.07 -7.04
N GLU A 339 -9.07 -45.32 -6.16
CA GLU A 339 -9.32 -45.80 -4.79
C GLU A 339 -10.16 -44.81 -3.98
N VAL A 340 -9.89 -43.51 -4.15
CA VAL A 340 -10.62 -42.44 -3.48
C VAL A 340 -12.05 -42.30 -4.03
N GLY A 341 -12.20 -42.43 -5.35
CA GLY A 341 -13.47 -42.27 -6.06
C GLY A 341 -14.05 -40.85 -6.00
N ALA A 342 -15.20 -40.63 -6.66
CA ALA A 342 -15.82 -39.30 -6.78
C ALA A 342 -16.41 -38.75 -5.46
N ALA A 343 -16.58 -39.60 -4.45
CA ALA A 343 -17.14 -39.23 -3.16
C ALA A 343 -16.10 -38.70 -2.16
N GLY A 344 -14.80 -38.88 -2.45
CA GLY A 344 -13.68 -38.33 -1.66
C GLY A 344 -13.68 -38.72 -0.18
N LYS A 345 -14.21 -39.89 0.20
CA LYS A 345 -14.49 -40.24 1.61
C LYS A 345 -13.26 -40.10 2.52
N ASP A 346 -12.08 -40.50 2.04
CA ASP A 346 -10.83 -40.46 2.81
C ASP A 346 -10.15 -39.08 2.83
N LEU A 347 -10.68 -38.13 2.04
CA LEU A 347 -10.09 -36.81 1.83
C LEU A 347 -10.74 -35.69 2.66
N ARG A 348 -11.87 -35.99 3.33
CA ARG A 348 -12.76 -34.96 3.89
C ARG A 348 -12.17 -34.17 5.05
N ASP A 349 -11.28 -34.79 5.80
CA ASP A 349 -10.67 -34.28 7.04
C ASP A 349 -9.13 -34.29 6.96
N ALA A 350 -8.62 -33.97 5.76
CA ALA A 350 -7.19 -33.92 5.48
C ALA A 350 -6.84 -32.77 4.53
N SER A 351 -5.62 -32.26 4.63
CA SER A 351 -5.03 -31.46 3.58
C SER A 351 -4.58 -32.36 2.43
N VAL A 352 -4.95 -32.02 1.19
CA VAL A 352 -4.79 -32.88 0.02
C VAL A 352 -3.96 -32.20 -1.05
N LEU A 353 -2.93 -32.88 -1.56
CA LEU A 353 -2.24 -32.53 -2.80
C LEU A 353 -2.73 -33.47 -3.91
N LEU A 354 -3.57 -32.95 -4.79
CA LEU A 354 -4.19 -33.68 -5.89
C LEU A 354 -3.42 -33.43 -7.19
N LEU A 355 -2.91 -34.49 -7.80
CA LEU A 355 -2.03 -34.44 -8.96
C LEU A 355 -2.75 -34.97 -10.21
N GLY A 356 -2.65 -34.28 -11.35
CA GLY A 356 -3.12 -34.81 -12.63
C GLY A 356 -3.68 -33.77 -13.59
N GLY A 357 -3.90 -34.16 -14.85
CA GLY A 357 -4.40 -33.29 -15.92
C GLY A 357 -5.83 -33.60 -16.40
N PRO A 358 -6.16 -33.37 -17.69
CA PRO A 358 -7.48 -33.58 -18.30
C PRO A 358 -8.17 -34.93 -18.04
N HIS A 359 -7.39 -35.96 -17.71
CA HIS A 359 -7.85 -37.33 -17.51
C HIS A 359 -7.65 -37.83 -16.07
N ALA A 360 -7.56 -36.95 -15.08
CA ALA A 360 -7.05 -37.26 -13.75
C ALA A 360 -7.97 -38.06 -12.81
N GLY A 361 -8.99 -38.72 -13.35
CA GLY A 361 -9.81 -39.67 -12.61
C GLY A 361 -10.87 -39.05 -11.68
N PRO A 362 -11.66 -39.90 -11.00
CA PRO A 362 -12.89 -39.48 -10.33
C PRO A 362 -12.66 -38.60 -9.08
N ALA A 363 -11.50 -38.66 -8.43
CA ALA A 363 -11.17 -37.79 -7.29
C ALA A 363 -11.17 -36.28 -7.64
N PHE A 364 -10.98 -35.91 -8.92
CA PHE A 364 -11.09 -34.52 -9.36
C PHE A 364 -12.52 -33.99 -9.35
N ALA A 365 -13.53 -34.86 -9.49
CA ALA A 365 -14.92 -34.47 -9.34
C ALA A 365 -15.25 -34.05 -7.90
N TRP A 366 -14.60 -34.69 -6.91
CA TRP A 366 -14.69 -34.26 -5.51
C TRP A 366 -14.06 -32.87 -5.32
N ALA A 367 -12.85 -32.67 -5.83
CA ALA A 367 -12.14 -31.39 -5.73
C ALA A 367 -12.88 -30.24 -6.45
N ALA A 368 -13.56 -30.53 -7.56
CA ALA A 368 -14.34 -29.56 -8.33
C ALA A 368 -15.41 -28.84 -7.49
N ARG A 369 -15.95 -29.49 -6.45
CA ARG A 369 -16.91 -28.89 -5.52
C ARG A 369 -16.35 -27.70 -4.74
N GLY A 370 -15.03 -27.66 -4.55
CA GLY A 370 -14.34 -26.64 -3.76
C GLY A 370 -13.69 -25.54 -4.59
N LEU A 371 -13.72 -25.64 -5.93
CA LEU A 371 -13.07 -24.68 -6.81
C LEU A 371 -13.59 -23.25 -6.56
N PRO A 372 -12.71 -22.24 -6.45
CA PRO A 372 -13.13 -20.86 -6.26
C PRO A 372 -14.00 -20.36 -7.42
N PRO A 373 -14.90 -19.38 -7.17
CA PRO A 373 -15.68 -18.75 -8.23
C PRO A 373 -14.80 -18.21 -9.36
N GLY A 374 -15.20 -18.48 -10.62
CA GLY A 374 -14.45 -18.06 -11.80
C GLY A 374 -13.27 -18.97 -12.19
N VAL A 375 -13.02 -20.04 -11.43
CA VAL A 375 -12.05 -21.08 -11.81
C VAL A 375 -12.75 -22.22 -12.53
N GLN A 376 -12.22 -22.62 -13.68
CA GLN A 376 -12.73 -23.78 -14.45
C GLN A 376 -11.56 -24.63 -14.92
N LEU A 377 -11.61 -25.93 -14.66
CA LEU A 377 -10.68 -26.91 -15.25
C LEU A 377 -11.36 -27.53 -16.47
N GLN A 378 -10.68 -27.49 -17.62
CA GLN A 378 -11.20 -27.97 -18.90
C GLN A 378 -10.24 -29.03 -19.49
N PRO A 379 -10.72 -29.92 -20.38
CA PRO A 379 -9.87 -30.96 -20.96
C PRO A 379 -8.68 -30.43 -21.79
N ASP A 380 -8.81 -29.23 -22.34
CA ASP A 380 -7.84 -28.57 -23.23
C ASP A 380 -7.28 -27.27 -22.64
N GLY A 381 -7.62 -26.95 -21.39
CA GLY A 381 -7.27 -25.67 -20.78
C GLY A 381 -7.76 -25.49 -19.34
N PHE A 382 -7.61 -24.28 -18.84
CA PHE A 382 -8.24 -23.85 -17.59
C PHE A 382 -8.48 -22.34 -17.61
N ARG A 383 -9.51 -21.91 -16.90
CA ARG A 383 -9.82 -20.50 -16.63
C ARG A 383 -9.49 -20.19 -15.18
N VAL A 384 -8.73 -19.11 -14.96
CA VAL A 384 -8.44 -18.58 -13.61
C VAL A 384 -8.28 -17.07 -13.69
N ALA A 385 -8.77 -16.35 -12.67
CA ALA A 385 -8.72 -14.88 -12.60
C ALA A 385 -9.28 -14.18 -13.87
N GLY A 386 -10.36 -14.73 -14.45
CA GLY A 386 -11.03 -14.16 -15.62
C GLY A 386 -10.31 -14.38 -16.95
N LYS A 387 -9.21 -15.14 -17.00
CA LYS A 387 -8.45 -15.43 -18.22
C LYS A 387 -8.40 -16.93 -18.51
N ASP A 388 -8.51 -17.27 -19.79
CA ASP A 388 -8.33 -18.64 -20.31
C ASP A 388 -6.88 -18.92 -20.65
N TYR A 389 -6.43 -20.12 -20.31
CA TYR A 389 -5.10 -20.63 -20.61
C TYR A 389 -5.22 -21.98 -21.29
N GLN A 390 -4.62 -22.10 -22.47
CA GLN A 390 -4.66 -23.28 -23.34
C GLN A 390 -3.27 -23.55 -23.89
N GLY A 391 -3.05 -24.80 -24.34
CA GLY A 391 -1.80 -25.23 -24.98
C GLY A 391 -0.99 -26.22 -24.14
N SER A 392 -0.31 -27.15 -24.81
CA SER A 392 0.34 -28.30 -24.15
C SER A 392 1.42 -27.91 -23.13
N GLY A 393 2.03 -26.73 -23.25
CA GLY A 393 3.04 -26.22 -22.29
C GLY A 393 2.48 -25.69 -20.97
N MET A 394 1.14 -25.63 -20.81
CA MET A 394 0.51 -24.98 -19.66
C MET A 394 0.34 -25.91 -18.45
N ALA A 395 0.56 -25.37 -17.26
CA ALA A 395 0.21 -26.01 -15.99
C ALA A 395 -0.33 -24.98 -14.97
N LEU A 396 -1.17 -25.45 -14.05
CA LEU A 396 -1.80 -24.68 -12.99
C LEU A 396 -1.48 -25.33 -11.64
N LEU A 397 -0.95 -24.56 -10.69
CA LEU A 397 -1.04 -24.90 -9.27
C LEU A 397 -2.15 -24.04 -8.68
N LEU A 398 -3.17 -24.67 -8.09
CA LEU A 398 -4.31 -24.00 -7.47
C LEU A 398 -4.52 -24.57 -6.07
N SER A 399 -4.75 -23.73 -5.07
CA SER A 399 -5.06 -24.12 -3.70
C SER A 399 -6.34 -23.43 -3.25
N PHE A 400 -7.23 -24.19 -2.62
CA PHE A 400 -8.51 -23.74 -2.07
C PHE A 400 -8.82 -24.51 -0.79
N ARG A 401 -9.77 -24.01 0.01
CA ARG A 401 -10.18 -24.70 1.25
C ARG A 401 -10.87 -26.03 0.94
N ASN A 402 -10.57 -27.06 1.73
CA ASN A 402 -11.20 -28.37 1.55
C ASN A 402 -12.74 -28.22 1.64
N PRO A 403 -13.48 -28.76 0.65
CA PRO A 403 -14.92 -28.55 0.54
C PRO A 403 -15.75 -29.23 1.62
N ASP A 404 -15.17 -30.19 2.36
CA ASP A 404 -15.83 -30.89 3.47
C ASP A 404 -15.38 -30.37 4.84
N ASP A 405 -14.11 -29.96 5.00
CA ASP A 405 -13.60 -29.33 6.22
C ASP A 405 -12.64 -28.14 5.91
N PRO A 406 -13.11 -26.89 6.03
CA PRO A 406 -12.30 -25.70 5.74
C PRO A 406 -11.04 -25.51 6.59
N ALA A 407 -10.85 -26.28 7.69
CA ALA A 407 -9.60 -26.27 8.45
C ALA A 407 -8.40 -26.76 7.60
N HIS A 408 -8.67 -27.57 6.59
CA HIS A 408 -7.69 -28.17 5.69
C HIS A 408 -7.67 -27.50 4.30
N VAL A 409 -6.61 -27.74 3.53
CA VAL A 409 -6.43 -27.19 2.17
C VAL A 409 -6.41 -28.29 1.12
N VAL A 410 -6.96 -28.00 -0.06
CA VAL A 410 -6.80 -28.83 -1.26
C VAL A 410 -5.96 -28.05 -2.26
N SER A 411 -4.82 -28.61 -2.63
CA SER A 411 -3.94 -28.07 -3.68
C SER A 411 -3.99 -29.00 -4.89
N VAL A 412 -4.42 -28.47 -6.03
CA VAL A 412 -4.49 -29.16 -7.32
C VAL A 412 -3.32 -28.71 -8.18
N PHE A 413 -2.50 -29.66 -8.63
CA PHE A 413 -1.47 -29.41 -9.65
C PHE A 413 -1.88 -30.03 -10.98
N TYR A 414 -2.37 -29.16 -11.88
CA TYR A 414 -3.05 -29.48 -13.13
C TYR A 414 -2.23 -29.08 -14.36
N GLY A 415 -1.58 -30.05 -14.99
CA GLY A 415 -0.81 -29.88 -16.22
C GLY A 415 -1.51 -30.46 -17.45
N LEU A 416 -1.44 -29.74 -18.58
CA LEU A 416 -2.04 -30.15 -19.85
C LEU A 416 -1.19 -31.17 -20.64
N SER A 417 0.08 -31.37 -20.26
CA SER A 417 0.96 -32.41 -20.81
C SER A 417 2.03 -32.85 -19.80
N PRO A 418 2.67 -34.03 -19.98
CA PRO A 418 3.83 -34.45 -19.20
C PRO A 418 5.01 -33.47 -19.27
N GLU A 419 5.22 -32.85 -20.43
CA GLU A 419 6.28 -31.89 -20.70
C GLU A 419 6.11 -30.60 -19.89
N ALA A 420 4.86 -30.14 -19.69
CA ALA A 420 4.55 -28.99 -18.83
C ALA A 420 4.80 -29.26 -17.34
N VAL A 421 4.57 -30.50 -16.90
CA VAL A 421 4.63 -30.89 -15.49
C VAL A 421 6.06 -31.09 -15.01
N LYS A 422 6.89 -31.78 -15.81
CA LYS A 422 8.23 -32.22 -15.44
C LYS A 422 9.15 -31.12 -14.88
N PRO A 423 9.27 -29.92 -15.50
CA PRO A 423 10.15 -28.88 -14.97
C PRO A 423 9.59 -28.21 -13.70
N VAL A 424 8.27 -28.03 -13.60
CA VAL A 424 7.61 -27.37 -12.46
C VAL A 424 7.57 -28.28 -11.23
N ALA A 425 7.36 -29.59 -11.42
CA ALA A 425 7.29 -30.57 -10.33
C ALA A 425 8.54 -30.59 -9.43
N ARG A 426 9.71 -30.17 -9.94
CA ARG A 426 10.94 -30.06 -9.12
C ARG A 426 10.92 -28.87 -8.17
N LEU A 427 10.15 -27.84 -8.50
CA LEU A 427 10.13 -26.56 -7.79
C LEU A 427 8.78 -26.29 -7.11
N LEU A 428 7.87 -27.27 -7.06
CA LEU A 428 6.48 -27.05 -6.67
C LEU A 428 6.33 -26.34 -5.31
N PHE A 429 7.08 -26.76 -4.29
CA PHE A 429 7.04 -26.16 -2.96
C PHE A 429 7.78 -24.82 -2.83
N PHE A 430 8.58 -24.41 -3.83
CA PHE A 430 9.10 -23.04 -3.90
C PHE A 430 7.99 -22.03 -4.21
N TYR A 431 6.90 -22.47 -4.83
CA TYR A 431 5.79 -21.62 -5.25
C TYR A 431 4.58 -21.67 -4.30
N GLY A 432 4.71 -22.21 -3.08
CA GLY A 432 3.56 -22.53 -2.24
C GLY A 432 2.85 -21.38 -1.51
N TRP A 433 3.10 -20.12 -1.90
CA TRP A 433 2.63 -18.92 -1.18
C TRP A 433 1.42 -18.21 -1.82
N ASN A 434 1.02 -18.63 -3.02
CA ASN A 434 -0.15 -18.08 -3.71
C ASN A 434 -1.29 -19.10 -3.76
N SER A 435 -2.53 -18.63 -3.83
CA SER A 435 -3.66 -19.52 -4.07
C SER A 435 -3.68 -20.06 -5.49
N TYR A 436 -3.16 -19.35 -6.49
CA TYR A 436 -2.95 -19.91 -7.81
C TYR A 436 -1.68 -19.41 -8.49
N LEU A 437 -1.11 -20.26 -9.34
CA LEU A 437 0.02 -19.99 -10.24
C LEU A 437 -0.21 -20.66 -11.59
N VAL A 438 0.01 -19.92 -12.65
CA VAL A 438 -0.03 -20.42 -14.02
C VAL A 438 1.38 -20.48 -14.58
N PHE A 439 1.73 -21.62 -15.15
CA PHE A 439 3.02 -21.89 -15.75
C PHE A 439 2.89 -22.09 -17.25
N ASP A 440 3.84 -21.56 -18.00
CA ASP A 440 4.09 -21.88 -19.41
C ASP A 440 5.52 -22.40 -19.53
N ASN A 441 5.68 -23.69 -19.86
CA ASN A 441 6.98 -24.34 -20.07
C ASN A 441 8.00 -24.06 -18.93
N SER A 442 7.54 -24.09 -17.67
CA SER A 442 8.25 -23.77 -16.41
C SER A 442 8.24 -22.32 -15.92
N ALA A 443 7.94 -21.35 -16.76
CA ALA A 443 7.90 -19.94 -16.38
C ALA A 443 6.56 -19.59 -15.73
N VAL A 444 6.56 -18.89 -14.60
CA VAL A 444 5.34 -18.37 -13.98
C VAL A 444 4.85 -17.16 -14.79
N ILE A 445 3.69 -17.30 -15.44
CA ILE A 445 3.09 -16.25 -16.28
C ILE A 445 1.90 -15.54 -15.61
N ALA A 446 1.33 -16.13 -14.55
CA ALA A 446 0.32 -15.48 -13.71
C ALA A 446 0.34 -16.06 -12.29
N ARG A 447 -0.05 -15.25 -11.29
CA ARG A 447 -0.21 -15.68 -9.90
C ARG A 447 -1.22 -14.79 -9.17
N GLY A 448 -1.83 -15.29 -8.11
CA GLY A 448 -2.72 -14.50 -7.25
C GLY A 448 -3.33 -15.32 -6.12
N ASP A 449 -4.17 -14.69 -5.32
CA ASP A 449 -4.79 -15.30 -4.14
C ASP A 449 -6.32 -15.41 -4.31
N GLU A 450 -6.94 -16.38 -3.62
CA GLU A 450 -8.41 -16.48 -3.53
C GLU A 450 -8.92 -15.24 -2.77
N PRO A 451 -9.97 -14.53 -3.26
CA PRO A 451 -10.62 -13.50 -2.45
C PRO A 451 -11.13 -14.12 -1.15
N PRO A 452 -10.96 -13.47 0.02
CA PRO A 452 -11.46 -14.02 1.27
C PRO A 452 -12.96 -14.28 1.17
N ARG A 453 -13.40 -15.50 1.47
CA ARG A 453 -14.84 -15.81 1.54
C ARG A 453 -15.45 -14.94 2.66
N PRO A 454 -16.61 -14.30 2.44
CA PRO A 454 -17.39 -13.79 3.55
C PRO A 454 -17.72 -14.96 4.48
N PRO A 455 -17.73 -14.77 5.81
CA PRO A 455 -18.09 -15.83 6.74
C PRO A 455 -19.48 -16.37 6.38
N VAL A 456 -19.57 -17.69 6.22
CA VAL A 456 -20.83 -18.40 5.96
C VAL A 456 -21.71 -18.21 7.21
N GLY A 457 -22.79 -17.43 7.07
CA GLY A 457 -23.82 -17.32 8.10
C GLY A 457 -24.10 -15.92 8.68
N ALA A 458 -23.51 -14.84 8.17
CA ALA A 458 -24.02 -13.51 8.49
C ALA A 458 -25.11 -13.13 7.47
N PRO A 459 -26.35 -12.81 7.90
CA PRO A 459 -27.25 -12.05 7.04
C PRO A 459 -26.52 -10.79 6.59
N VAL A 460 -26.67 -10.40 5.33
CA VAL A 460 -26.38 -9.02 4.93
C VAL A 460 -27.37 -8.16 5.70
N SER A 461 -27.00 -7.71 6.89
CA SER A 461 -27.74 -6.66 7.56
C SER A 461 -27.58 -5.44 6.67
N ALA A 462 -28.71 -4.90 6.20
CA ALA A 462 -28.77 -3.52 5.73
C ALA A 462 -27.93 -2.68 6.69
N GLY A 463 -26.88 -2.04 6.18
CA GLY A 463 -25.98 -1.23 6.98
C GLY A 463 -26.81 -0.25 7.78
N THR A 464 -26.55 -0.16 9.08
CA THR A 464 -27.27 0.74 9.98
C THR A 464 -27.18 2.16 9.41
N GLU A 465 -28.31 2.71 8.97
CA GLU A 465 -28.40 4.10 8.53
C GLU A 465 -27.93 5.00 9.67
N ARG A 466 -26.92 5.85 9.40
CA ARG A 466 -26.34 6.75 10.41
C ARG A 466 -26.71 8.19 10.10
N HIS A 467 -27.66 8.68 10.90
CA HIS A 467 -28.19 10.04 10.91
C HIS A 467 -27.13 11.08 11.29
N LEU A 468 -26.84 12.01 10.38
CA LEU A 468 -25.86 13.08 10.57
C LEU A 468 -26.43 14.43 10.09
N ARG A 469 -25.86 15.57 10.49
CA ARG A 469 -26.40 16.90 10.13
C ARG A 469 -25.43 17.70 9.27
N ASN A 470 -25.91 18.20 8.12
CA ASN A 470 -25.27 19.21 7.23
C ASN A 470 -23.80 18.93 6.87
N ILE A 471 -23.59 18.14 5.82
CA ILE A 471 -22.31 17.47 5.55
C ILE A 471 -21.75 17.82 4.17
N ARG A 472 -20.43 17.99 4.10
CA ARG A 472 -19.61 17.83 2.90
C ARG A 472 -18.63 16.70 3.17
N HIS A 473 -18.33 15.85 2.20
CA HIS A 473 -17.44 14.69 2.37
C HIS A 473 -16.58 14.43 1.14
N TYR A 474 -15.41 13.82 1.35
CA TYR A 474 -14.46 13.49 0.27
C TYR A 474 -13.67 12.21 0.59
N PHE A 475 -13.40 11.40 -0.44
CA PHE A 475 -12.55 10.22 -0.35
C PHE A 475 -11.09 10.57 -0.06
N SER A 476 -10.42 9.69 0.67
CA SER A 476 -8.96 9.58 0.70
C SER A 476 -8.41 9.15 -0.66
N PHE A 477 -7.12 9.38 -0.90
CA PHE A 477 -6.45 9.02 -2.15
C PHE A 477 -6.41 7.49 -2.38
N ASP A 478 -6.36 6.71 -1.31
CA ASP A 478 -6.50 5.25 -1.37
C ASP A 478 -7.95 4.75 -1.48
N GLY A 479 -8.93 5.66 -1.42
CA GLY A 479 -10.36 5.36 -1.50
C GLY A 479 -10.94 4.65 -0.28
N ARG A 480 -10.27 4.58 0.87
CA ARG A 480 -10.72 3.80 2.05
C ARG A 480 -11.36 4.60 3.17
N SER A 481 -11.20 5.92 3.17
CA SER A 481 -11.69 6.81 4.21
C SER A 481 -12.46 7.98 3.61
N LEU A 482 -13.32 8.58 4.42
CA LEU A 482 -14.01 9.82 4.12
C LEU A 482 -13.65 10.87 5.16
N ILE A 483 -13.26 12.06 4.71
CA ILE A 483 -13.29 13.26 5.54
C ILE A 483 -14.66 13.88 5.37
N PHE A 484 -15.29 14.35 6.44
CA PHE A 484 -16.59 14.98 6.38
C PHE A 484 -16.80 16.01 7.49
N GLN A 485 -17.67 16.96 7.21
CA GLN A 485 -18.05 18.04 8.13
C GLN A 485 -19.31 17.69 8.92
N SER A 486 -19.35 17.98 10.23
CA SER A 486 -20.55 17.71 11.05
C SER A 486 -20.61 18.54 12.35
N THR A 487 -21.82 18.78 12.86
CA THR A 487 -22.11 19.29 14.22
C THR A 487 -22.42 18.15 15.21
N ARG A 488 -22.01 16.92 14.90
CA ARG A 488 -22.19 15.76 15.80
C ARG A 488 -21.60 16.01 17.20
N ASP A 489 -21.99 15.14 18.13
CA ASP A 489 -21.54 15.16 19.53
C ASP A 489 -21.97 16.43 20.29
N GLY A 490 -23.12 17.00 19.91
CA GLY A 490 -23.72 18.17 20.57
C GLY A 490 -23.00 19.49 20.29
N ARG A 491 -22.19 19.56 19.23
CA ARG A 491 -21.37 20.75 18.93
C ARG A 491 -22.18 21.84 18.24
N GLY A 492 -21.97 23.08 18.66
CA GLY A 492 -22.58 24.26 18.05
C GLY A 492 -22.01 24.60 16.66
N CYS A 493 -20.71 24.37 16.45
CA CYS A 493 -20.01 24.67 15.20
C CYS A 493 -19.70 23.40 14.42
N TYR A 494 -19.60 23.54 13.09
CA TYR A 494 -19.11 22.47 12.25
C TYR A 494 -17.64 22.19 12.53
N GLN A 495 -17.31 20.90 12.59
CA GLN A 495 -15.95 20.39 12.72
C GLN A 495 -15.69 19.36 11.63
N GLN A 496 -14.41 19.11 11.33
CA GLN A 496 -13.98 18.10 10.38
C GLN A 496 -13.72 16.78 11.11
N TYR A 497 -14.19 15.71 10.50
CA TYR A 497 -14.04 14.36 10.99
C TYR A 497 -13.55 13.46 9.87
N VAL A 498 -12.87 12.38 10.22
CA VAL A 498 -12.54 11.29 9.31
C VAL A 498 -13.23 10.02 9.78
N MET A 499 -13.68 9.18 8.86
CA MET A 499 -14.25 7.86 9.12
C MET A 499 -13.85 6.86 8.03
N GLY A 500 -13.94 5.56 8.32
CA GLY A 500 -13.86 4.52 7.30
C GLY A 500 -15.11 4.48 6.41
N LEU A 501 -15.04 3.81 5.26
CA LEU A 501 -16.18 3.70 4.33
C LEU A 501 -17.40 2.99 4.91
N ASP A 502 -17.21 2.15 5.92
CA ASP A 502 -18.29 1.48 6.66
C ASP A 502 -18.97 2.39 7.70
N GLY A 503 -18.56 3.67 7.77
CA GLY A 503 -19.08 4.67 8.70
C GLY A 503 -18.55 4.52 10.13
N ARG A 504 -17.55 3.67 10.38
CA ARG A 504 -16.90 3.49 11.69
C ARG A 504 -15.64 4.34 11.81
N ASP A 505 -15.00 4.26 12.99
CA ASP A 505 -13.76 4.99 13.33
C ASP A 505 -13.84 6.50 13.12
N VAL A 506 -15.01 7.06 13.42
CA VAL A 506 -15.22 8.49 13.34
C VAL A 506 -14.34 9.20 14.37
N ARG A 507 -13.49 10.10 13.89
CA ARG A 507 -12.60 10.92 14.70
C ARG A 507 -12.57 12.34 14.22
N MET A 508 -12.57 13.29 15.15
CA MET A 508 -12.35 14.69 14.83
C MET A 508 -10.90 14.91 14.43
N VAL A 509 -10.68 15.69 13.37
CA VAL A 509 -9.34 16.07 12.88
C VAL A 509 -9.11 17.58 12.93
N SER A 510 -10.15 18.36 13.25
CA SER A 510 -10.06 19.79 13.51
C SER A 510 -9.95 20.11 15.00
N THR A 511 -9.86 21.40 15.33
CA THR A 511 -9.50 21.89 16.67
C THR A 511 -10.63 21.82 17.71
N GLY A 512 -11.86 21.54 17.28
CA GLY A 512 -13.05 21.68 18.12
C GLY A 512 -13.47 23.13 18.39
N ARG A 513 -12.74 24.11 17.83
CA ARG A 513 -12.94 25.56 17.99
C ARG A 513 -13.26 26.20 16.64
N GLY A 514 -14.02 27.30 16.67
CA GLY A 514 -14.50 27.97 15.47
C GLY A 514 -15.38 27.03 14.64
N THR A 515 -15.76 27.48 13.45
CA THR A 515 -16.39 26.59 12.46
C THR A 515 -15.35 26.16 11.44
N THR A 516 -15.57 25.00 10.82
CA THR A 516 -14.71 24.48 9.74
C THR A 516 -15.51 24.22 8.49
N THR A 517 -14.85 24.29 7.32
CA THR A 517 -15.43 23.89 6.05
C THR A 517 -14.42 23.16 5.16
N CYS A 518 -14.93 22.46 4.14
CA CYS A 518 -14.15 21.94 3.00
C CYS A 518 -12.91 21.13 3.39
N GLY A 519 -13.11 20.04 4.14
CA GLY A 519 -12.02 19.11 4.45
C GLY A 519 -11.59 18.30 3.23
N TYR A 520 -10.30 18.03 3.03
CA TYR A 520 -9.78 17.20 1.94
C TYR A 520 -8.53 16.45 2.40
N PHE A 521 -8.19 15.29 1.81
CA PHE A 521 -6.95 14.57 2.14
C PHE A 521 -5.75 15.14 1.38
N LEU A 522 -4.56 15.05 1.98
CA LEU A 522 -3.29 15.25 1.27
C LEU A 522 -2.82 13.92 0.66
N PRO A 523 -2.04 13.94 -0.44
CA PRO A 523 -1.43 12.75 -1.02
C PRO A 523 -0.73 11.87 0.02
N GLY A 524 -0.97 10.56 -0.05
CA GLY A 524 -0.48 9.57 0.91
C GLY A 524 -1.29 9.46 2.20
N ASP A 525 -2.42 10.17 2.31
CA ASP A 525 -3.47 10.01 3.34
C ASP A 525 -2.97 10.10 4.80
N ARG A 526 -1.87 10.80 5.03
CA ARG A 526 -1.31 11.03 6.39
C ARG A 526 -1.83 12.31 7.04
N ARG A 527 -2.26 13.26 6.21
CA ARG A 527 -2.73 14.59 6.61
C ARG A 527 -4.02 14.92 5.87
N VAL A 528 -4.78 15.81 6.48
CA VAL A 528 -5.93 16.46 5.88
C VAL A 528 -5.65 17.95 5.79
N LEU A 529 -6.34 18.62 4.88
CA LEU A 529 -6.51 20.05 4.88
C LEU A 529 -7.96 20.40 5.18
N PHE A 530 -8.20 21.57 5.73
CA PHE A 530 -9.53 22.13 5.93
C PHE A 530 -9.44 23.62 6.21
N SER A 531 -10.52 24.35 6.00
CA SER A 531 -10.59 25.76 6.35
C SER A 531 -11.24 25.93 7.71
N SER A 532 -10.76 26.89 8.51
CA SER A 532 -11.29 27.12 9.85
C SER A 532 -11.20 28.59 10.30
N THR A 533 -12.20 29.02 11.07
CA THR A 533 -12.24 30.35 11.70
C THR A 533 -11.58 30.39 13.09
N HIS A 534 -10.99 29.29 13.55
CA HIS A 534 -10.53 29.15 14.95
C HIS A 534 -9.46 30.16 15.36
N ALA A 535 -8.72 30.74 14.40
CA ALA A 535 -7.76 31.81 14.65
C ALA A 535 -8.44 33.13 15.09
N LYS A 536 -9.70 33.34 14.72
CA LYS A 536 -10.49 34.54 15.10
C LYS A 536 -11.20 34.37 16.43
N GLY A 537 -11.56 33.12 16.77
CA GLY A 537 -12.18 32.83 18.04
C GLY A 537 -12.68 31.39 18.14
N PRO A 538 -13.02 30.92 19.35
CA PRO A 538 -13.60 29.60 19.56
C PRO A 538 -15.06 29.50 19.12
N GLU A 539 -15.76 30.63 18.99
CA GLU A 539 -17.20 30.68 18.70
C GLU A 539 -17.52 30.50 17.22
N CYS A 540 -18.74 30.06 16.94
CA CYS A 540 -19.23 30.00 15.55
C CYS A 540 -19.57 31.41 15.08
N PRO A 541 -19.20 31.79 13.83
CA PRO A 541 -19.70 33.00 13.21
C PRO A 541 -21.23 33.04 13.22
N PRO A 542 -21.84 34.22 13.42
CA PRO A 542 -23.28 34.37 13.41
C PRO A 542 -23.83 34.02 12.03
N ARG A 543 -24.93 33.26 11.99
CA ARG A 543 -25.59 32.96 10.72
C ARG A 543 -26.23 34.23 10.16
N PRO A 544 -26.12 34.49 8.85
CA PRO A 544 -26.76 35.65 8.26
C PRO A 544 -28.28 35.55 8.37
N SER A 545 -28.94 36.66 8.72
CA SER A 545 -30.39 36.76 8.76
C SER A 545 -30.97 36.67 7.34
N ALA A 546 -31.51 35.51 6.99
CA ALA A 546 -32.20 35.26 5.74
C ALA A 546 -33.65 35.76 5.83
N GLN A 547 -33.99 36.90 5.23
CA GLN A 547 -35.38 37.32 4.99
C GLN A 547 -36.02 36.46 3.86
N GLY A 548 -36.01 35.14 4.01
CA GLY A 548 -36.53 34.20 3.01
C GLY A 548 -35.61 33.88 1.82
N ARG A 549 -34.37 34.42 1.78
CA ARG A 549 -33.37 34.16 0.72
C ARG A 549 -32.16 33.41 1.28
N TYR A 550 -31.59 32.48 0.51
CA TYR A 550 -30.39 31.75 0.93
C TYR A 550 -29.15 32.64 0.74
N LEU A 551 -28.56 33.07 1.86
CA LEU A 551 -27.32 33.85 1.89
C LEU A 551 -26.20 33.02 2.49
N TRP A 552 -25.03 33.08 1.86
CA TRP A 552 -23.83 32.45 2.37
C TRP A 552 -22.87 33.50 2.91
N SER A 553 -22.47 33.34 4.18
CA SER A 553 -21.42 34.13 4.82
C SER A 553 -20.03 33.75 4.31
N LEU A 554 -19.25 34.76 3.94
CA LEU A 554 -17.83 34.67 3.66
C LEU A 554 -17.06 34.92 4.96
N ASP A 555 -17.15 33.96 5.88
CA ASP A 555 -16.49 34.07 7.18
C ASP A 555 -14.95 34.10 7.03
N ASP A 556 -14.27 34.64 8.03
CA ASP A 556 -12.82 34.83 8.03
C ASP A 556 -12.09 33.49 8.27
N TYR A 557 -12.02 32.68 7.22
CA TYR A 557 -11.42 31.34 7.17
C TYR A 557 -9.97 31.44 6.69
N ASP A 558 -9.08 30.74 7.39
CA ASP A 558 -7.77 30.36 6.85
C ASP A 558 -7.75 28.86 6.55
N ILE A 559 -6.86 28.44 5.64
CA ILE A 559 -6.64 27.02 5.30
C ILE A 559 -5.57 26.45 6.22
N TYR A 560 -5.83 25.28 6.79
CA TYR A 560 -4.92 24.56 7.67
C TYR A 560 -4.71 23.13 7.17
N THR A 561 -3.60 22.53 7.58
CA THR A 561 -3.39 21.08 7.48
C THR A 561 -3.05 20.48 8.84
N ALA A 562 -3.59 19.30 9.14
CA ALA A 562 -3.34 18.54 10.36
C ALA A 562 -3.17 17.06 10.05
N THR A 563 -2.59 16.30 11.00
CA THR A 563 -2.57 14.84 10.92
C THR A 563 -3.98 14.26 11.08
N LEU A 564 -4.16 12.98 10.74
CA LEU A 564 -5.43 12.28 10.99
C LEU A 564 -5.78 12.10 12.48
N ARG A 565 -4.94 12.58 13.40
CA ARG A 565 -5.23 12.65 14.85
C ARG A 565 -5.63 14.06 15.30
N GLY A 566 -5.69 15.02 14.37
CA GLY A 566 -5.86 16.44 14.69
C GLY A 566 -4.65 17.09 15.32
N GLU A 567 -3.47 16.46 15.22
CA GLU A 567 -2.19 16.96 15.74
C GLU A 567 -1.44 17.73 14.64
N ASP A 568 -0.37 18.44 15.03
CA ASP A 568 0.55 19.12 14.13
C ASP A 568 -0.18 20.05 13.12
N LEU A 569 -1.07 20.87 13.66
CA LEU A 569 -1.85 21.84 12.90
C LEU A 569 -0.95 22.94 12.35
N VAL A 570 -0.92 23.10 11.04
CA VAL A 570 -0.11 24.11 10.33
C VAL A 570 -1.03 24.99 9.48
N PRO A 571 -0.98 26.32 9.62
CA PRO A 571 -1.67 27.24 8.71
C PRO A 571 -0.95 27.30 7.35
N LEU A 572 -1.72 27.14 6.27
CA LEU A 572 -1.27 27.33 4.89
C LEU A 572 -1.58 28.73 4.37
N THR A 573 -2.63 29.37 4.89
CA THR A 573 -2.93 30.78 4.64
C THR A 573 -3.05 31.55 5.94
N LYS A 574 -2.90 32.88 5.83
CA LYS A 574 -2.99 33.86 6.94
C LYS A 574 -3.61 35.17 6.46
N THR A 575 -4.34 35.13 5.35
CA THR A 575 -4.87 36.33 4.70
C THR A 575 -6.24 36.66 5.27
N PRO A 576 -6.54 37.93 5.58
CA PRO A 576 -7.86 38.30 6.06
C PRO A 576 -8.97 37.93 5.07
N GLY A 577 -10.08 37.44 5.60
CA GLY A 577 -11.28 37.14 4.81
C GLY A 577 -11.43 35.66 4.54
N TYR A 578 -12.02 35.32 3.41
CA TYR A 578 -12.45 33.96 3.10
C TYR A 578 -11.38 33.23 2.30
N ASP A 579 -10.59 32.34 2.92
CA ASP A 579 -9.81 31.31 2.21
C ASP A 579 -10.41 29.92 2.48
N ALA A 580 -11.17 29.42 1.51
CA ALA A 580 -11.83 28.13 1.68
C ALA A 580 -11.97 27.33 0.39
N GLU A 581 -12.70 26.22 0.49
CA GLU A 581 -13.00 25.35 -0.66
C GLU A 581 -11.74 24.78 -1.32
N ALA A 582 -10.72 24.55 -0.50
CA ALA A 582 -9.44 24.04 -0.95
C ALA A 582 -9.51 22.56 -1.30
N THR A 583 -8.89 22.19 -2.42
CA THR A 583 -8.73 20.81 -2.89
C THR A 583 -7.32 20.62 -3.44
N ILE A 584 -6.88 19.38 -3.62
CA ILE A 584 -5.51 19.05 -4.06
C ILE A 584 -5.52 18.33 -5.41
N ALA A 585 -4.55 18.68 -6.25
CA ALA A 585 -4.26 17.97 -7.49
C ALA A 585 -3.87 16.51 -7.20
N PRO A 586 -4.41 15.51 -7.93
CA PRO A 586 -4.07 14.10 -7.72
C PRO A 586 -2.56 13.77 -7.72
N ASP A 587 -1.76 14.51 -8.48
CA ASP A 587 -0.30 14.37 -8.53
C ASP A 587 0.45 15.02 -7.34
N GLY A 588 -0.27 15.67 -6.43
CA GLY A 588 0.29 16.39 -5.28
C GLY A 588 1.04 17.67 -5.62
N SER A 589 0.91 18.19 -6.83
CA SER A 589 1.70 19.34 -7.29
C SER A 589 1.23 20.69 -6.70
N ARG A 590 -0.09 20.84 -6.49
CA ARG A 590 -0.74 22.10 -6.07
C ARG A 590 -2.03 21.89 -5.27
N ILE A 591 -2.35 22.89 -4.45
CA ILE A 591 -3.69 23.15 -3.89
C ILE A 591 -4.38 24.18 -4.78
N VAL A 592 -5.68 24.02 -5.01
CA VAL A 592 -6.57 25.04 -5.59
C VAL A 592 -7.64 25.39 -4.56
N PHE A 593 -8.01 26.67 -4.44
CA PHE A 593 -8.92 27.16 -3.40
C PHE A 593 -9.60 28.46 -3.82
N THR A 594 -10.66 28.85 -3.11
CA THR A 594 -11.39 30.11 -3.30
C THR A 594 -10.90 31.15 -2.31
N SER A 595 -10.64 32.36 -2.77
CA SER A 595 -10.26 33.49 -1.91
C SER A 595 -10.93 34.80 -2.29
N VAL A 596 -11.18 35.65 -1.28
CA VAL A 596 -11.68 37.03 -1.44
C VAL A 596 -10.57 38.10 -1.38
N ARG A 597 -9.30 37.68 -1.35
CA ARG A 597 -8.16 38.57 -1.03
C ARG A 597 -7.93 39.76 -1.97
N ASP A 598 -8.46 39.69 -3.20
CA ASP A 598 -8.32 40.75 -4.21
C ASP A 598 -9.70 41.38 -4.55
N ASP A 599 -10.51 41.64 -3.53
CA ASP A 599 -11.81 42.33 -3.56
C ASP A 599 -12.93 41.63 -4.35
N ASP A 600 -12.71 40.39 -4.80
CA ASP A 600 -13.72 39.52 -5.40
C ASP A 600 -13.46 38.05 -5.05
N LEU A 601 -14.47 37.18 -5.17
CA LEU A 601 -14.31 35.74 -4.97
C LEU A 601 -13.71 35.08 -6.19
N GLU A 602 -12.45 34.70 -6.06
CA GLU A 602 -11.65 34.21 -7.15
C GLU A 602 -11.00 32.86 -6.79
N ILE A 603 -10.61 32.11 -7.81
CA ILE A 603 -9.89 30.85 -7.65
C ILE A 603 -8.40 31.13 -7.65
N TYR A 604 -7.69 30.55 -6.69
CA TYR A 604 -6.24 30.62 -6.55
C TYR A 604 -5.64 29.22 -6.52
N SER A 605 -4.36 29.13 -6.87
CA SER A 605 -3.54 27.94 -6.63
C SER A 605 -2.32 28.26 -5.77
N MET A 606 -1.79 27.27 -5.06
CA MET A 606 -0.55 27.36 -4.30
C MET A 606 0.14 25.99 -4.21
N ARG A 607 1.38 25.93 -3.72
CA ARG A 607 2.07 24.69 -3.37
C ARG A 607 1.51 24.11 -2.06
N LEU A 608 1.79 22.83 -1.81
CA LEU A 608 1.29 22.13 -0.61
C LEU A 608 1.80 22.73 0.72
N ASP A 609 2.90 23.47 0.68
CA ASP A 609 3.47 24.19 1.82
C ASP A 609 2.91 25.62 2.00
N GLY A 610 1.96 26.03 1.15
CA GLY A 610 1.35 27.36 1.15
C GLY A 610 2.08 28.42 0.33
N THR A 611 3.19 28.08 -0.33
CA THR A 611 3.98 29.02 -1.15
C THR A 611 3.50 29.09 -2.61
N ASP A 612 4.06 30.03 -3.41
CA ASP A 612 3.76 30.21 -4.85
C ASP A 612 2.26 30.35 -5.16
N VAL A 613 1.61 31.23 -4.40
CA VAL A 613 0.21 31.60 -4.57
C VAL A 613 0.01 32.33 -5.91
N LYS A 614 -0.97 31.89 -6.71
CA LYS A 614 -1.34 32.48 -8.00
C LYS A 614 -2.85 32.58 -8.16
N ARG A 615 -3.36 33.74 -8.60
CA ARG A 615 -4.76 33.94 -9.00
C ARG A 615 -5.00 33.31 -10.37
N LEU A 616 -6.10 32.57 -10.53
CA LEU A 616 -6.46 31.84 -11.76
C LEU A 616 -7.66 32.47 -12.50
N THR A 617 -8.58 33.12 -11.79
CA THR A 617 -9.76 33.80 -12.35
C THR A 617 -9.71 35.30 -12.05
N ALA A 618 -10.36 36.12 -12.87
CA ALA A 618 -10.36 37.58 -12.71
C ALA A 618 -11.63 38.27 -13.26
N VAL A 619 -12.69 37.50 -13.51
CA VAL A 619 -13.92 38.02 -14.11
C VAL A 619 -14.88 38.37 -12.99
N ALA A 620 -15.37 39.62 -13.00
CA ALA A 620 -16.23 40.10 -11.93
C ALA A 620 -17.44 39.19 -11.68
N GLY A 621 -17.59 38.74 -10.44
CA GLY A 621 -18.62 37.77 -10.07
C GLY A 621 -18.09 36.71 -9.09
N TYR A 622 -18.89 35.67 -8.90
CA TYR A 622 -18.53 34.57 -8.01
C TYR A 622 -17.74 33.51 -8.80
N ASP A 623 -16.54 33.16 -8.34
CA ASP A 623 -15.80 31.96 -8.75
C ASP A 623 -15.44 31.11 -7.53
N GLY A 624 -15.83 29.82 -7.51
CA GLY A 624 -15.47 28.97 -6.38
C GLY A 624 -15.76 27.48 -6.49
N GLY A 625 -15.46 26.77 -5.39
CA GLY A 625 -15.56 25.31 -5.29
C GLY A 625 -14.74 24.53 -6.32
N PRO A 626 -13.45 24.82 -6.50
CA PRO A 626 -12.63 24.20 -7.54
C PRO A 626 -12.18 22.76 -7.20
N PHE A 627 -12.16 21.88 -8.21
CA PHE A 627 -11.61 20.52 -8.14
C PHE A 627 -10.72 20.23 -9.35
N PHE A 628 -9.60 19.57 -9.13
CA PHE A 628 -8.75 19.09 -10.22
C PHE A 628 -9.35 17.87 -10.95
N SER A 629 -9.04 17.74 -12.24
CA SER A 629 -9.26 16.51 -13.00
C SER A 629 -8.34 15.37 -12.52
N PRO A 630 -8.69 14.09 -12.79
CA PRO A 630 -7.88 12.95 -12.36
C PRO A 630 -6.42 13.00 -12.83
N ASP A 631 -6.17 13.61 -14.00
CA ASP A 631 -4.83 13.80 -14.57
C ASP A 631 -4.12 15.09 -14.09
N SER A 632 -4.74 15.84 -13.16
CA SER A 632 -4.24 17.11 -12.62
C SER A 632 -4.10 18.27 -13.62
N LYS A 633 -4.58 18.13 -14.85
CA LYS A 633 -4.37 19.13 -15.92
C LYS A 633 -5.45 20.19 -16.04
N ARG A 634 -6.63 19.95 -15.48
CA ARG A 634 -7.78 20.86 -15.58
C ARG A 634 -8.42 21.05 -14.21
N ILE A 635 -9.18 22.12 -14.09
CA ILE A 635 -9.96 22.45 -12.91
C ILE A 635 -11.42 22.61 -13.33
N VAL A 636 -12.33 21.96 -12.60
CA VAL A 636 -13.77 22.21 -12.67
C VAL A 636 -14.16 23.07 -11.48
N TYR A 637 -15.03 24.05 -11.71
CA TYR A 637 -15.48 24.98 -10.67
C TYR A 637 -16.90 25.45 -10.98
N ARG A 638 -17.51 26.18 -10.04
CA ARG A 638 -18.80 26.84 -10.26
C ARG A 638 -18.61 28.35 -10.27
N ALA A 639 -19.34 29.02 -11.14
CA ALA A 639 -19.22 30.44 -11.32
C ALA A 639 -20.54 31.14 -11.66
N HIS A 640 -20.59 32.44 -11.38
CA HIS A 640 -21.61 33.33 -11.89
C HIS A 640 -21.00 34.70 -12.17
N HIS A 641 -20.99 35.08 -13.44
CA HIS A 641 -20.50 36.37 -13.92
C HIS A 641 -21.68 37.20 -14.44
N PRO A 642 -22.33 38.03 -13.59
CA PRO A 642 -23.48 38.82 -13.99
C PRO A 642 -23.10 39.86 -15.05
N THR A 643 -23.84 39.89 -16.16
CA THR A 643 -23.68 40.91 -17.21
C THR A 643 -24.69 42.06 -17.08
N ASP A 644 -25.80 41.84 -16.37
CA ASP A 644 -26.74 42.90 -16.01
C ASP A 644 -26.11 43.81 -14.93
N PRO A 645 -25.99 45.13 -15.18
CA PRO A 645 -25.48 46.08 -14.18
C PRO A 645 -26.19 46.02 -12.83
N ALA A 646 -27.50 45.72 -12.79
CA ALA A 646 -28.26 45.63 -11.56
C ALA A 646 -27.88 44.37 -10.75
N GLU A 647 -27.70 43.23 -11.41
CA GLU A 647 -27.24 41.99 -10.77
C GLU A 647 -25.80 42.16 -10.25
N LEU A 648 -24.92 42.79 -11.03
CA LEU A 648 -23.54 43.05 -10.61
C LEU A 648 -23.47 44.02 -9.42
N ALA A 649 -24.28 45.08 -9.42
CA ALA A 649 -24.38 46.00 -8.30
C ALA A 649 -24.86 45.28 -7.02
N ARG A 650 -25.86 44.41 -7.15
CA ARG A 650 -26.37 43.59 -6.05
C ARG A 650 -25.32 42.63 -5.51
N TYR A 651 -24.56 41.97 -6.39
CA TYR A 651 -23.45 41.09 -6.01
C TYR A 651 -22.43 41.85 -5.17
N ARG A 652 -21.98 43.03 -5.64
CA ARG A 652 -21.02 43.88 -4.92
C ARG A 652 -21.54 44.38 -3.57
N GLU A 653 -22.83 44.73 -3.48
CA GLU A 653 -23.48 45.13 -2.22
C GLU A 653 -23.43 44.00 -1.18
N LEU A 654 -23.70 42.76 -1.60
CA LEU A 654 -23.61 41.59 -0.73
C LEU A 654 -22.16 41.29 -0.35
N LEU A 655 -21.23 41.35 -1.31
CA LEU A 655 -19.82 41.08 -1.08
C LEU A 655 -19.21 42.06 -0.07
N ALA A 656 -19.55 43.35 -0.14
CA ALA A 656 -19.14 44.37 0.83
C ALA A 656 -19.62 44.10 2.27
N ARG A 657 -20.57 43.18 2.44
CA ARG A 657 -21.09 42.70 3.73
C ARG A 657 -20.59 41.29 4.07
N ASN A 658 -19.60 40.77 3.34
CA ASN A 658 -19.12 39.39 3.40
C ASN A 658 -20.22 38.36 3.12
N LEU A 659 -21.08 38.63 2.14
CA LEU A 659 -22.19 37.76 1.77
C LEU A 659 -22.21 37.48 0.27
N VAL A 660 -22.73 36.31 -0.10
CA VAL A 660 -23.11 35.99 -1.48
C VAL A 660 -24.46 35.29 -1.54
N GLU A 661 -25.13 35.43 -2.68
CA GLU A 661 -26.39 34.76 -2.99
C GLU A 661 -26.17 33.74 -4.13
N PRO A 662 -25.91 32.47 -3.81
CA PRO A 662 -25.54 31.46 -4.81
C PRO A 662 -26.78 30.84 -5.49
N SER A 663 -27.75 31.65 -5.92
CA SER A 663 -29.00 31.17 -6.52
C SER A 663 -28.88 30.76 -7.99
N LYS A 664 -27.82 31.24 -8.66
CA LYS A 664 -27.50 30.93 -10.05
C LYS A 664 -26.00 30.72 -10.12
N LEU A 665 -25.57 29.49 -10.37
CA LEU A 665 -24.17 29.10 -10.45
C LEU A 665 -24.05 28.06 -11.56
N GLU A 666 -23.25 28.35 -12.57
CA GLU A 666 -23.02 27.45 -13.70
C GLU A 666 -21.68 26.72 -13.49
N ILE A 667 -21.52 25.55 -14.10
CA ILE A 667 -20.28 24.78 -14.05
C ILE A 667 -19.34 25.27 -15.15
N PHE A 668 -18.08 25.46 -14.81
CA PHE A 668 -17.01 25.86 -15.72
C PHE A 668 -15.83 24.90 -15.62
N VAL A 669 -15.03 24.83 -16.68
CA VAL A 669 -13.76 24.11 -16.71
C VAL A 669 -12.67 25.05 -17.24
N MET A 670 -11.46 24.92 -16.70
CA MET A 670 -10.26 25.63 -17.15
C MET A 670 -9.04 24.71 -17.10
N ASP A 671 -7.95 25.13 -17.70
CA ASP A 671 -6.64 24.50 -17.53
C ASP A 671 -6.12 24.74 -16.10
N ALA A 672 -5.25 23.85 -15.61
CA ALA A 672 -4.73 23.92 -14.23
C ALA A 672 -3.94 25.21 -13.92
N ASP A 673 -3.48 25.93 -14.95
CA ASP A 673 -2.80 27.22 -14.84
C ASP A 673 -3.75 28.43 -14.96
N GLY A 674 -5.06 28.19 -15.09
CA GLY A 674 -6.11 29.22 -15.25
C GLY A 674 -6.46 29.55 -16.71
N GLY A 675 -5.77 28.95 -17.69
CA GLY A 675 -6.05 29.13 -19.11
C GLY A 675 -7.37 28.50 -19.58
N SER A 676 -7.77 28.81 -20.81
CA SER A 676 -8.86 28.13 -21.55
C SER A 676 -10.19 28.00 -20.79
N GLN A 677 -10.56 29.00 -19.99
CA GLN A 677 -11.79 28.99 -19.20
C GLN A 677 -13.02 28.89 -20.11
N ARG A 678 -13.89 27.91 -19.85
CA ARG A 678 -15.12 27.69 -20.61
C ARG A 678 -16.27 27.25 -19.72
N GLN A 679 -17.44 27.80 -19.99
CA GLN A 679 -18.68 27.41 -19.33
C GLN A 679 -19.21 26.09 -19.89
N VAL A 680 -19.54 25.14 -19.02
CA VAL A 680 -20.08 23.80 -19.33
C VAL A 680 -21.61 23.80 -19.32
N THR A 681 -22.26 24.26 -18.25
CA THR A 681 -23.73 24.29 -18.15
C THR A 681 -24.32 25.63 -18.59
N ARG A 682 -25.57 25.67 -19.05
CA ARG A 682 -26.33 26.90 -19.43
C ARG A 682 -27.80 26.77 -19.04
N ASN A 683 -28.05 26.34 -17.82
CA ASN A 683 -29.39 25.95 -17.39
C ASN A 683 -30.06 26.99 -16.47
N GLY A 684 -29.34 28.05 -16.07
CA GLY A 684 -29.85 29.09 -15.17
C GLY A 684 -30.14 28.59 -13.75
N ALA A 685 -29.73 27.36 -13.44
CA ALA A 685 -29.95 26.70 -12.16
C ALA A 685 -28.82 27.02 -11.17
N ALA A 686 -28.98 26.58 -9.94
CA ALA A 686 -27.91 26.55 -8.96
C ALA A 686 -27.19 25.21 -9.06
N ASN A 687 -26.01 25.19 -9.69
CA ASN A 687 -25.18 24.00 -9.84
C ASN A 687 -24.04 24.02 -8.81
N PHE A 688 -23.99 23.00 -7.94
CA PHE A 688 -23.07 22.92 -6.80
C PHE A 688 -22.18 21.69 -6.83
N ALA A 689 -21.05 21.80 -6.11
CA ALA A 689 -20.09 20.73 -5.86
C ALA A 689 -19.75 19.89 -7.11
N PRO A 690 -19.25 20.53 -8.19
CA PRO A 690 -18.83 19.78 -9.37
C PRO A 690 -17.61 18.91 -9.05
N PHE A 691 -17.58 17.71 -9.60
CA PHE A 691 -16.46 16.80 -9.49
C PHE A 691 -16.27 16.05 -10.81
N PHE A 692 -15.03 15.83 -11.24
CA PHE A 692 -14.77 15.04 -12.44
C PHE A 692 -15.08 13.57 -12.20
N HIS A 693 -15.73 12.94 -13.19
CA HIS A 693 -15.76 11.49 -13.26
C HIS A 693 -14.32 10.95 -13.51
N PRO A 694 -13.93 9.78 -12.98
CA PRO A 694 -12.57 9.23 -13.12
C PRO A 694 -12.11 8.98 -14.56
N ASP A 695 -13.03 8.92 -15.52
CA ASP A 695 -12.72 8.89 -16.95
C ASP A 695 -12.15 10.22 -17.51
N GLY A 696 -12.21 11.29 -16.72
CA GLY A 696 -11.77 12.63 -17.10
C GLY A 696 -12.61 13.30 -18.17
N ARG A 697 -13.75 12.73 -18.59
CA ARG A 697 -14.59 13.27 -19.68
C ARG A 697 -15.95 13.75 -19.22
N ARG A 698 -16.40 13.30 -18.05
CA ARG A 698 -17.69 13.69 -17.49
C ARG A 698 -17.53 14.42 -16.17
N ILE A 699 -18.55 15.18 -15.79
CA ILE A 699 -18.60 15.97 -14.56
C ILE A 699 -19.91 15.63 -13.84
N ILE A 700 -19.82 15.25 -12.58
CA ILE A 700 -20.98 15.07 -11.70
C ILE A 700 -21.16 16.31 -10.84
N PHE A 701 -22.40 16.76 -10.65
CA PHE A 701 -22.73 17.94 -9.85
C PHE A 701 -24.14 17.86 -9.29
N SER A 702 -24.44 18.67 -8.28
CA SER A 702 -25.77 18.82 -7.69
C SER A 702 -26.50 19.99 -8.33
N SER A 703 -27.76 19.84 -8.72
CA SER A 703 -28.52 20.90 -9.37
C SER A 703 -30.00 20.87 -9.02
N ASN A 704 -30.63 22.04 -9.06
CA ASN A 704 -32.08 22.22 -8.97
C ASN A 704 -32.74 22.46 -10.33
N VAL A 705 -32.10 22.03 -11.43
CA VAL A 705 -32.62 22.21 -12.79
C VAL A 705 -33.97 21.49 -13.01
N THR A 706 -34.22 20.36 -12.35
CA THR A 706 -35.53 19.70 -12.40
C THR A 706 -36.51 20.39 -11.44
N PRO A 707 -37.64 20.94 -11.94
CA PRO A 707 -38.63 21.62 -11.10
C PRO A 707 -39.31 20.67 -10.11
N SER A 708 -39.46 21.08 -8.85
CA SER A 708 -40.26 20.35 -7.85
C SER A 708 -41.64 21.00 -7.69
N PRO A 709 -42.75 20.26 -7.88
CA PRO A 709 -44.10 20.83 -7.80
C PRO A 709 -44.61 21.07 -6.37
N THR A 710 -43.92 20.59 -5.31
CA THR A 710 -44.50 20.58 -3.94
C THR A 710 -43.59 21.03 -2.79
N HIS A 711 -42.33 21.39 -3.01
CA HIS A 711 -41.37 21.77 -1.96
C HIS A 711 -40.40 22.85 -2.47
N PRO A 712 -39.54 23.48 -1.62
CA PRO A 712 -38.38 24.24 -2.13
C PRO A 712 -37.63 23.45 -3.21
N PRO A 713 -36.90 24.12 -4.13
CA PRO A 713 -36.27 23.47 -5.27
C PRO A 713 -35.49 22.23 -4.83
N ALA A 714 -35.88 21.07 -5.36
CA ALA A 714 -35.24 19.81 -5.05
C ALA A 714 -33.86 19.77 -5.73
N PHE A 715 -32.84 19.29 -5.03
CA PHE A 715 -31.52 19.11 -5.59
C PHE A 715 -31.27 17.64 -5.91
N HIS A 716 -30.92 17.36 -7.17
CA HIS A 716 -30.54 16.04 -7.64
C HIS A 716 -29.11 16.06 -8.19
N LEU A 717 -28.48 14.89 -8.24
CA LEU A 717 -27.19 14.72 -8.89
C LEU A 717 -27.39 14.55 -10.39
N TYR A 718 -26.54 15.20 -11.17
CA TYR A 718 -26.49 15.11 -12.62
C TYR A 718 -25.08 14.81 -13.10
N LEU A 719 -24.97 14.04 -14.17
CA LEU A 719 -23.75 13.78 -14.89
C LEU A 719 -23.84 14.46 -16.26
N ILE A 720 -22.78 15.15 -16.68
CA ILE A 720 -22.71 15.82 -17.98
C ILE A 720 -21.36 15.55 -18.63
N ASN A 721 -21.29 15.51 -19.96
CA ASN A 721 -20.00 15.56 -20.64
C ASN A 721 -19.33 16.90 -20.37
N ASP A 722 -18.01 16.89 -20.31
CA ASP A 722 -17.26 18.12 -20.06
C ASP A 722 -17.54 19.17 -21.13
N ASP A 723 -17.84 18.81 -22.38
CA ASP A 723 -18.25 19.72 -23.46
C ASP A 723 -19.67 20.33 -23.30
N GLY A 724 -20.42 19.93 -22.27
CA GLY A 724 -21.77 20.42 -21.96
C GLY A 724 -22.89 19.59 -22.58
N THR A 725 -22.59 18.48 -23.26
CA THR A 725 -23.59 17.57 -23.84
C THR A 725 -24.00 16.44 -22.90
N SER A 726 -25.05 15.70 -23.26
CA SER A 726 -25.49 14.48 -22.58
C SER A 726 -25.75 14.64 -21.07
N LEU A 727 -26.53 15.66 -20.70
CA LEU A 727 -26.96 15.85 -19.32
C LEU A 727 -27.91 14.72 -18.89
N GLU A 728 -27.53 14.01 -17.84
CA GLU A 728 -28.24 12.87 -17.28
C GLU A 728 -28.49 13.06 -15.78
N GLN A 729 -29.69 12.74 -15.30
CA GLN A 729 -30.01 12.75 -13.87
C GLN A 729 -29.66 11.40 -13.23
N VAL A 730 -28.82 11.42 -12.18
CA VAL A 730 -28.30 10.23 -11.49
C VAL A 730 -29.18 9.80 -10.30
N THR A 731 -29.76 10.77 -9.59
CA THR A 731 -30.61 10.48 -8.40
C THR A 731 -32.05 10.91 -8.64
N ALA A 732 -33.02 10.07 -8.25
CA ALA A 732 -34.45 10.37 -8.34
C ALA A 732 -35.16 10.53 -6.98
N GLU A 733 -34.53 10.08 -5.88
CA GLU A 733 -35.09 10.14 -4.53
C GLU A 733 -34.41 11.22 -3.67
N GLY A 734 -35.07 11.60 -2.58
CA GLY A 734 -34.61 12.66 -1.66
C GLY A 734 -34.96 14.07 -2.17
N GLY A 735 -35.20 15.00 -1.26
CA GLY A 735 -35.42 16.42 -1.57
C GLY A 735 -34.11 17.18 -1.79
N PHE A 736 -33.00 16.67 -1.26
CA PHE A 736 -31.68 17.27 -1.43
C PHE A 736 -30.62 16.19 -1.60
N ASN A 737 -29.92 16.20 -2.72
CA ASN A 737 -28.78 15.34 -3.01
C ASN A 737 -27.59 16.21 -3.43
N SER A 738 -26.47 16.13 -2.72
CA SER A 738 -25.33 16.99 -3.00
C SER A 738 -23.99 16.39 -2.59
N PHE A 739 -22.92 17.15 -2.83
CA PHE A 739 -21.51 16.77 -2.60
C PHE A 739 -21.15 15.40 -3.21
N PRO A 740 -21.43 15.17 -4.50
CA PRO A 740 -21.03 13.93 -5.14
C PRO A 740 -19.50 13.85 -5.28
N MET A 741 -18.95 12.66 -5.04
CA MET A 741 -17.56 12.36 -5.36
C MET A 741 -17.42 10.89 -5.76
N PHE A 742 -16.69 10.62 -6.83
CA PHE A 742 -16.30 9.25 -7.19
C PHE A 742 -15.09 8.81 -6.37
N SER A 743 -15.01 7.51 -6.06
CA SER A 743 -13.78 6.92 -5.51
C SER A 743 -12.63 7.02 -6.52
N PRO A 744 -11.37 7.04 -6.07
CA PRO A 744 -10.21 7.16 -6.96
C PRO A 744 -10.15 6.08 -8.07
N ASP A 745 -10.65 4.88 -7.78
CA ASP A 745 -10.75 3.76 -8.73
C ASP A 745 -12.01 3.79 -9.61
N GLY A 746 -12.93 4.74 -9.37
CA GLY A 746 -14.21 4.88 -10.04
C GLY A 746 -15.24 3.78 -9.76
N SER A 747 -14.99 2.91 -8.79
CA SER A 747 -15.91 1.82 -8.46
C SER A 747 -17.05 2.24 -7.54
N LYS A 748 -17.02 3.44 -6.95
CA LYS A 748 -18.02 3.93 -5.99
C LYS A 748 -18.37 5.40 -6.20
N LEU A 749 -19.59 5.75 -5.82
CA LEU A 749 -20.08 7.12 -5.70
C LEU A 749 -20.50 7.38 -4.26
N VAL A 750 -20.01 8.48 -3.68
CA VAL A 750 -20.44 8.97 -2.37
C VAL A 750 -21.16 10.30 -2.51
N TRP A 751 -22.27 10.49 -1.81
CA TRP A 751 -23.03 11.75 -1.80
C TRP A 751 -23.78 11.92 -0.48
N VAL A 752 -24.33 13.11 -0.26
CA VAL A 752 -25.18 13.43 0.89
C VAL A 752 -26.62 13.55 0.45
N SER A 753 -27.55 13.01 1.24
CA SER A 753 -28.98 13.10 0.97
C SER A 753 -29.85 13.24 2.22
N ASP A 754 -30.97 13.94 2.13
CA ASP A 754 -31.99 14.04 3.19
C ASP A 754 -32.91 12.81 3.24
N ARG A 755 -32.70 11.83 2.36
CA ARG A 755 -33.40 10.55 2.40
C ARG A 755 -33.14 9.85 3.74
N GLY A 756 -34.23 9.47 4.41
CA GLY A 756 -34.19 8.88 5.74
C GLY A 756 -33.84 9.87 6.86
N ALA A 757 -33.94 11.19 6.65
CA ALA A 757 -33.70 12.17 7.71
C ALA A 757 -34.78 12.13 8.81
N ASN A 758 -34.38 12.16 10.09
CA ASN A 758 -35.32 12.21 11.21
C ASN A 758 -35.83 13.63 11.51
N ALA A 759 -35.14 14.65 11.01
CA ALA A 759 -35.48 16.05 11.23
C ALA A 759 -35.07 16.91 10.03
N LYS A 760 -35.74 18.06 9.87
CA LYS A 760 -35.41 19.04 8.83
C LYS A 760 -33.96 19.55 9.00
N GLY A 761 -33.18 19.51 7.93
CA GLY A 761 -31.77 19.92 7.92
C GLY A 761 -30.79 18.84 8.42
N GLU A 762 -31.26 17.61 8.58
CA GLU A 762 -30.44 16.42 8.75
C GLU A 762 -30.16 15.79 7.37
N PHE A 763 -28.94 15.28 7.17
CA PHE A 763 -28.56 14.60 5.94
C PHE A 763 -27.65 13.40 6.22
N ASN A 764 -27.84 12.32 5.49
CA ASN A 764 -27.04 11.11 5.57
C ASN A 764 -25.95 11.10 4.49
N ILE A 765 -24.83 10.46 4.78
CA ILE A 765 -23.81 10.13 3.77
C ILE A 765 -24.20 8.78 3.16
N PHE A 766 -24.42 8.76 1.85
CA PHE A 766 -24.69 7.56 1.06
C PHE A 766 -23.44 7.16 0.30
N LEU A 767 -23.17 5.86 0.27
CA LEU A 767 -22.12 5.24 -0.52
C LEU A 767 -22.77 4.14 -1.37
N ALA A 768 -22.53 4.16 -2.67
CA ALA A 768 -23.01 3.13 -3.58
C ALA A 768 -21.88 2.64 -4.48
N ASP A 769 -21.98 1.36 -4.87
CA ASP A 769 -21.16 0.83 -5.96
C ASP A 769 -21.61 1.47 -7.28
N TRP A 770 -20.64 1.89 -8.09
CA TRP A 770 -20.86 2.45 -9.41
C TRP A 770 -20.61 1.37 -10.46
N VAL A 771 -21.67 1.02 -11.20
CA VAL A 771 -21.61 0.07 -12.32
C VAL A 771 -21.79 0.88 -13.60
N PRO A 772 -20.78 0.93 -14.49
CA PRO A 772 -20.81 1.71 -15.73
C PRO A 772 -21.95 1.36 -16.69
#